data_AF-G0QXE2-F1
#
_entry.id   AF-G0QXE2-F1
#
_cell.length_a   1.000
_cell.length_b   1.000
_cell.length_c   1.000
_cell.angle_alpha   90.00
_cell.angle_beta   90.00
_cell.angle_gamma   90.00
#
_symmetry.space_group_name_H-M   'P 1'
#
loop_
_entity.id
_entity.type
_entity.pdbx_description
1 polymer ?
#
loop_
_entity_poly.entity_id
_entity_poly.type
_entity_poly.pdbx_seq_one_letter_code
_entity_poly.pdbx_strand_id
1 'polypeptide(L)'
;MSENQDLYSNQFYEINNQQHQNQIDRVEEEEQINYQYNNQQNLEDEYEIEKDDDFPEYANEQNKRLNEIIIKKRNLIKDIQNKFEEKSERTKVLKEHLKNVQYELLNTKALIDTKNKEIETEDHIKQITERQIGRIQSEMVILEKRTIEQQEKLNDFQNQIFRGNEKLDQFKLEMNWNQEELEQWALAARQKEEDNLTLEKYKRADEVKTKELNLAIEKLTQGLGLKQQELENEITETQATQIELDKTAEEFKKQHNDRHKLFLQWQEVTEIISKRDIQIRQEGENFARTKIEIKQNKDGLEEKKKILKEEIDNNKKIQMANEFIQRQNIQQIQENKNINEILINKKAEVEILKNQVSDFASNLQNKKNRISVLNQELLAKKQRLTIAQKKYQNNQVKIINEQQIAQIYEQNKNLAEQKYKQFEKERNEIEREIKSQKDILFKNTQDLFKLREQEANSYGEIQGNIAACRNLQSHIQKLNQEFQRQQELLYNVEYQIQLMERKVARAKGERTLEEKKDLENEIEQAEKIFNKVQKDNIELNESLKKLDDEIRQVKKKLELIVSENQKFSSLIEELILENDMTYQDLNKVIRNKEEILVQHDTMKLEIKKIQEYLNGAASKVFDLENTVYQIEMSMQEREKEIQVHKDVLMTEHKSSEDERHKIAVELAERKNKVKNLKIKYESLVQKNKGSNGQVDNVHEHSQAYYVIKAAQEREELQRKGDELNANILKSEKELIALENTLSHLKNRNSKYRDSFLNKGITIEDKQYLEGLEEQCRAASQNLFKKRDILQKLQKEYELDKRRLLEYYNKTQLLNQRQQQTQQIIDKYMKDIDNQQYKIQRAEQGYNRSILKIQQKKINIDNKNNPYIKQLKYEIEVNKTKTLLSSLYTLSQDIPEISVLIDQVLKEKKLTLPSKAPSSIDINSQQSIGSVHSQNSIKSNIFSQ
;
A
#
# COMPACT_ATOMS: atom_id res chain seq x y z
N MET A 1 -88.33 46.70 23.80
CA MET A 1 -88.18 45.92 22.55
C MET A 1 -87.41 44.64 22.93
N SER A 2 -87.93 43.75 23.79
CA SER A 2 -89.26 43.07 23.82
C SER A 2 -89.37 42.00 22.73
N GLU A 3 -89.96 40.82 22.97
CA GLU A 3 -90.61 40.26 24.19
C GLU A 3 -89.68 39.37 25.07
N ASN A 4 -89.95 38.97 26.33
CA ASN A 4 -90.99 39.28 27.33
C ASN A 4 -92.27 38.39 27.44
N GLN A 5 -92.11 37.09 27.75
CA GLN A 5 -93.05 36.11 28.37
C GLN A 5 -92.21 34.90 28.83
N ASP A 6 -92.41 34.17 29.95
CA ASP A 6 -93.31 34.24 31.11
C ASP A 6 -92.45 34.10 32.40
N LEU A 7 -92.78 34.62 33.59
CA LEU A 7 -93.81 34.18 34.54
C LEU A 7 -93.81 32.66 34.84
N TYR A 8 -93.71 32.19 36.09
CA TYR A 8 -93.31 32.87 37.32
C TYR A 8 -92.71 31.85 38.30
N SER A 9 -92.27 32.35 39.45
CA SER A 9 -91.76 31.62 40.60
C SER A 9 -92.66 30.49 41.13
N ASN A 10 -92.15 29.82 42.17
CA ASN A 10 -92.90 29.22 43.28
C ASN A 10 -93.46 27.79 43.09
N GLN A 11 -93.54 26.95 44.14
CA GLN A 11 -93.10 27.19 45.53
C GLN A 11 -92.68 25.91 46.29
N PHE A 12 -91.80 26.14 47.27
CA PHE A 12 -91.84 25.62 48.64
C PHE A 12 -92.23 24.15 48.90
N TYR A 13 -91.29 23.50 49.60
CA TYR A 13 -91.51 22.84 50.88
C TYR A 13 -92.17 21.46 50.92
N GLU A 14 -91.76 20.75 51.97
CA GLU A 14 -92.59 19.93 52.86
C GLU A 14 -93.31 18.68 52.32
N ILE A 15 -93.33 17.59 53.08
CA ILE A 15 -92.45 17.20 54.20
C ILE A 15 -92.43 15.66 54.24
N ASN A 16 -91.89 15.08 55.31
CA ASN A 16 -92.12 13.71 55.76
C ASN A 16 -93.10 12.87 54.91
N ASN A 17 -92.56 11.83 54.30
CA ASN A 17 -92.54 10.59 55.05
C ASN A 17 -91.20 9.88 54.78
N GLN A 18 -90.39 9.60 55.81
CA GLN A 18 -90.67 8.59 56.84
C GLN A 18 -91.16 7.31 56.14
N GLN A 19 -90.47 6.18 56.20
CA GLN A 19 -90.42 5.36 57.40
C GLN A 19 -89.51 4.16 57.06
N HIS A 20 -88.74 3.60 57.98
CA HIS A 20 -88.26 4.10 59.27
C HIS A 20 -87.22 3.08 59.76
N GLN A 21 -86.75 3.25 61.00
CA GLN A 21 -86.61 2.18 61.99
C GLN A 21 -86.57 0.72 61.50
N ASN A 22 -85.53 0.01 61.92
CA ASN A 22 -85.67 -0.60 63.24
C ASN A 22 -84.56 -0.05 64.16
N GLN A 23 -84.83 0.41 65.39
CA GLN A 23 -86.13 0.68 66.04
C GLN A 23 -85.89 1.49 67.33
N ILE A 24 -86.95 1.74 68.11
CA ILE A 24 -86.94 1.78 69.59
C ILE A 24 -85.85 2.71 70.19
N ASP A 25 -86.15 3.93 70.61
CA ASP A 25 -87.45 4.55 70.92
C ASP A 25 -87.46 6.03 70.44
N ARG A 26 -88.59 6.70 70.16
CA ARG A 26 -89.74 7.03 71.06
C ARG A 26 -89.27 7.76 72.32
N VAL A 27 -90.01 8.71 72.89
CA VAL A 27 -91.30 9.32 72.53
C VAL A 27 -91.10 10.82 72.85
N GLU A 28 -91.33 11.74 71.91
CA GLU A 28 -92.55 12.57 71.84
C GLU A 28 -92.65 13.51 73.07
N GLU A 29 -93.84 14.05 73.36
CA GLU A 29 -94.34 14.42 74.70
C GLU A 29 -93.33 14.88 75.78
N GLU A 30 -93.28 16.15 76.22
CA GLU A 30 -94.15 17.32 76.02
C GLU A 30 -93.25 18.58 75.92
N GLU A 31 -93.55 19.61 75.11
CA GLU A 31 -94.76 20.45 75.10
C GLU A 31 -94.99 21.24 76.41
N GLN A 32 -95.85 22.26 76.32
CA GLN A 32 -96.78 22.69 77.39
C GLN A 32 -96.27 22.50 78.84
N ILE A 33 -95.59 23.48 79.47
CA ILE A 33 -96.18 24.68 80.11
C ILE A 33 -95.01 25.36 80.84
N ASN A 34 -94.71 26.67 80.78
CA ASN A 34 -95.37 27.91 80.31
C ASN A 34 -94.31 28.77 79.58
N TYR A 35 -94.59 29.68 78.64
CA TYR A 35 -95.83 30.18 78.04
C TYR A 35 -96.86 30.95 78.90
N GLN A 36 -96.36 31.71 79.87
CA GLN A 36 -96.95 32.97 80.33
C GLN A 36 -95.83 34.02 80.25
N TYR A 37 -95.81 35.02 79.35
CA TYR A 37 -96.90 35.77 78.71
C TYR A 37 -97.67 36.69 79.68
N ASN A 38 -96.96 37.72 80.16
CA ASN A 38 -97.32 39.15 80.05
C ASN A 38 -96.13 39.95 80.63
N ASN A 39 -95.34 40.73 79.89
CA ASN A 39 -95.66 41.75 78.88
C ASN A 39 -96.36 43.00 79.46
N GLN A 40 -95.77 43.54 80.54
CA GLN A 40 -96.03 44.84 81.21
C GLN A 40 -94.90 45.01 82.27
N GLN A 41 -94.12 46.08 82.38
CA GLN A 41 -93.89 47.29 81.57
C GLN A 41 -92.35 47.60 81.57
N ASN A 42 -91.89 48.64 80.86
CA ASN A 42 -90.45 48.92 80.62
C ASN A 42 -89.58 49.18 81.88
N LEU A 43 -88.26 48.94 81.71
CA LEU A 43 -87.08 49.36 82.53
C LEU A 43 -86.65 48.41 83.70
N GLU A 44 -85.36 48.51 84.08
CA GLU A 44 -84.64 47.87 85.22
C GLU A 44 -84.19 46.37 85.16
N ASP A 45 -82.96 46.13 84.65
CA ASP A 45 -81.86 45.28 85.22
C ASP A 45 -81.98 43.71 85.22
N GLU A 46 -81.14 42.78 85.76
CA GLU A 46 -79.97 42.73 86.71
C GLU A 46 -78.86 41.63 86.38
N TYR A 47 -78.22 40.86 87.31
CA TYR A 47 -77.08 39.89 87.05
C TYR A 47 -77.09 38.50 87.81
N GLU A 48 -76.27 37.53 87.31
CA GLU A 48 -75.17 36.76 87.99
C GLU A 48 -75.22 35.21 88.20
N ILE A 49 -74.00 34.61 88.12
CA ILE A 49 -73.51 33.26 88.51
C ILE A 49 -73.81 32.02 87.63
N GLU A 50 -72.71 31.44 87.12
CA GLU A 50 -72.32 30.02 86.86
C GLU A 50 -73.39 28.88 86.81
N LYS A 51 -73.22 27.77 86.07
CA LYS A 51 -72.01 26.97 85.80
C LYS A 51 -72.04 26.21 84.47
N ASP A 52 -70.88 26.08 83.84
CA ASP A 52 -70.52 24.88 83.08
C ASP A 52 -69.97 23.81 84.04
N ASP A 53 -70.38 22.55 83.87
CA ASP A 53 -69.52 21.43 84.19
C ASP A 53 -68.85 20.98 82.87
N ASP A 54 -67.64 21.50 82.65
CA ASP A 54 -66.61 20.78 81.91
C ASP A 54 -66.31 19.44 82.64
N PHE A 55 -65.62 18.52 81.96
CA PHE A 55 -65.38 17.12 82.32
C PHE A 55 -66.59 16.17 82.11
N PRO A 56 -66.42 15.10 81.31
CA PRO A 56 -67.45 14.09 81.12
C PRO A 56 -67.52 13.16 82.35
N GLU A 57 -68.36 13.51 83.32
CA GLU A 57 -68.49 12.78 84.59
C GLU A 57 -69.89 12.25 84.90
N TYR A 58 -69.89 11.27 85.79
CA TYR A 58 -70.96 10.83 86.70
C TYR A 58 -71.47 11.91 87.69
N ALA A 59 -71.20 13.20 87.45
CA ALA A 59 -71.40 14.29 88.41
C ALA A 59 -72.90 14.65 88.59
N ASN A 60 -73.27 15.19 89.77
CA ASN A 60 -74.67 15.46 90.10
C ASN A 60 -74.85 16.56 91.19
N GLU A 61 -76.08 17.04 91.37
CA GLU A 61 -76.42 18.36 91.90
C GLU A 61 -76.43 18.54 93.44
N GLN A 62 -76.04 19.74 93.89
CA GLN A 62 -76.59 20.35 95.12
C GLN A 62 -76.55 21.91 95.19
N ASN A 63 -75.99 22.58 94.18
CA ASN A 63 -75.28 23.88 94.36
C ASN A 63 -76.11 25.18 94.13
N LYS A 64 -77.45 25.16 94.18
CA LYS A 64 -78.27 26.17 93.43
C LYS A 64 -78.95 27.34 94.20
N ARG A 65 -79.07 27.35 95.54
CA ARG A 65 -80.22 28.08 96.17
C ARG A 65 -80.09 29.58 96.48
N LEU A 66 -78.96 30.08 97.01
CA LEU A 66 -78.95 31.33 97.83
C LEU A 66 -78.63 32.64 97.08
N ASN A 67 -79.12 32.78 95.84
CA ASN A 67 -78.71 33.84 94.91
C ASN A 67 -79.43 35.21 95.11
N GLU A 68 -80.47 35.30 95.94
CA GLU A 68 -81.55 36.29 95.77
C GLU A 68 -81.33 37.73 96.29
N ILE A 69 -80.74 37.95 97.48
CA ILE A 69 -80.63 39.32 98.05
C ILE A 69 -79.73 40.22 97.19
N ILE A 70 -78.85 39.61 96.40
CA ILE A 70 -77.93 40.30 95.50
C ILE A 70 -78.69 40.96 94.33
N ILE A 71 -79.93 40.54 94.04
CA ILE A 71 -80.73 40.87 92.83
C ILE A 71 -81.65 42.11 93.01
N LYS A 72 -81.39 42.99 93.99
CA LYS A 72 -82.13 44.26 94.16
C LYS A 72 -81.27 45.50 94.36
N LYS A 73 -79.94 45.35 94.31
CA LYS A 73 -79.01 46.47 94.54
C LYS A 73 -78.10 46.74 93.37
N ARG A 74 -77.83 45.73 92.53
CA ARG A 74 -77.35 46.01 91.18
C ARG A 74 -78.49 46.64 90.35
N ASN A 75 -79.77 46.56 90.76
CA ASN A 75 -81.01 47.05 90.10
C ASN A 75 -81.28 48.58 90.01
N LEU A 76 -80.27 49.42 90.27
CA LEU A 76 -80.34 50.89 90.14
C LEU A 76 -78.94 51.42 89.86
N ILE A 77 -77.93 50.76 90.43
CA ILE A 77 -76.57 50.73 89.91
C ILE A 77 -76.59 50.44 88.40
N LYS A 78 -77.32 49.42 87.95
CA LYS A 78 -77.35 48.95 86.57
C LYS A 78 -78.26 49.81 85.69
N ASP A 79 -79.25 50.56 86.18
CA ASP A 79 -79.90 51.61 85.34
C ASP A 79 -79.08 52.91 85.16
N ILE A 80 -78.24 53.26 86.16
CA ILE A 80 -77.19 54.27 85.97
C ILE A 80 -76.04 53.70 85.12
N GLN A 81 -75.73 52.39 85.23
CA GLN A 81 -74.90 51.72 84.23
C GLN A 81 -75.57 51.80 82.87
N ASN A 82 -76.85 51.50 82.65
CA ASN A 82 -77.49 51.47 81.33
C ASN A 82 -77.27 52.80 80.58
N LYS A 83 -77.29 53.95 81.26
CA LYS A 83 -76.99 55.27 80.68
C LYS A 83 -75.50 55.60 80.60
N PHE A 84 -74.71 55.17 81.58
CA PHE A 84 -73.25 55.30 81.54
C PHE A 84 -72.62 54.35 80.51
N GLU A 85 -73.22 53.19 80.27
CA GLU A 85 -72.92 52.14 79.30
C GLU A 85 -73.43 52.56 77.95
N GLU A 86 -74.67 53.01 77.76
CA GLU A 86 -75.08 53.60 76.46
C GLU A 86 -74.08 54.68 75.99
N LYS A 87 -73.57 55.53 76.90
CA LYS A 87 -72.49 56.50 76.57
C LYS A 87 -71.07 55.92 76.57
N SER A 88 -70.76 54.93 77.40
CA SER A 88 -69.44 54.29 77.49
C SER A 88 -69.26 53.35 76.31
N GLU A 89 -70.22 52.49 76.01
CA GLU A 89 -70.42 51.76 74.75
C GLU A 89 -70.44 52.67 73.55
N ARG A 90 -71.24 53.75 73.48
CA ARG A 90 -71.10 54.71 72.36
C ARG A 90 -69.68 55.28 72.27
N THR A 91 -68.97 55.44 73.39
CA THR A 91 -67.56 55.83 73.41
C THR A 91 -66.58 54.67 73.14
N LYS A 92 -66.94 53.41 73.42
CA LYS A 92 -66.21 52.17 73.09
C LYS A 92 -66.35 51.98 71.59
N VAL A 93 -67.56 51.86 71.06
CA VAL A 93 -67.91 51.84 69.64
C VAL A 93 -67.28 53.02 68.89
N LEU A 94 -67.25 54.25 69.42
CA LEU A 94 -66.52 55.35 68.76
C LEU A 94 -64.99 55.23 68.89
N LYS A 95 -64.43 54.75 70.01
CA LYS A 95 -62.99 54.47 70.16
C LYS A 95 -62.54 53.25 69.36
N GLU A 96 -63.42 52.30 69.14
CA GLU A 96 -63.24 51.03 68.46
C GLU A 96 -63.45 51.23 66.98
N HIS A 97 -64.45 52.00 66.55
CA HIS A 97 -64.52 52.54 65.19
C HIS A 97 -63.31 53.44 64.92
N LEU A 98 -62.84 54.26 65.85
CA LEU A 98 -61.60 55.04 65.67
C LEU A 98 -60.36 54.14 65.64
N LYS A 99 -60.29 53.10 66.47
CA LYS A 99 -59.20 52.10 66.47
C LYS A 99 -59.25 51.23 65.21
N ASN A 100 -60.42 50.95 64.67
CA ASN A 100 -60.64 50.23 63.43
C ASN A 100 -60.36 51.14 62.23
N VAL A 101 -60.69 52.42 62.27
CA VAL A 101 -60.22 53.41 61.27
C VAL A 101 -58.71 53.61 61.39
N GLN A 102 -58.11 53.51 62.57
CA GLN A 102 -56.65 53.50 62.74
C GLN A 102 -56.01 52.19 62.26
N TYR A 103 -56.65 51.04 62.47
CA TYR A 103 -56.21 49.76 61.91
C TYR A 103 -56.39 49.76 60.41
N GLU A 104 -57.48 50.25 59.85
CA GLU A 104 -57.67 50.39 58.40
C GLU A 104 -56.71 51.45 57.82
N LEU A 105 -56.36 52.51 58.54
CA LEU A 105 -55.31 53.44 58.13
C LEU A 105 -53.91 52.82 58.23
N LEU A 106 -53.66 51.90 59.17
CA LEU A 106 -52.42 51.12 59.25
C LEU A 106 -52.38 49.96 58.25
N ASN A 107 -53.51 49.34 57.94
CA ASN A 107 -53.69 48.26 56.97
C ASN A 107 -53.56 48.84 55.56
N THR A 108 -54.24 49.96 55.26
CA THR A 108 -54.06 50.66 53.98
C THR A 108 -52.66 51.26 53.84
N LYS A 109 -52.02 51.75 54.91
CA LYS A 109 -50.59 52.09 54.86
C LYS A 109 -49.70 50.88 54.62
N ALA A 110 -49.92 49.77 55.32
CA ALA A 110 -49.16 48.54 55.11
C ALA A 110 -49.39 47.96 53.71
N LEU A 111 -50.61 48.10 53.15
CA LEU A 111 -50.99 47.69 51.80
C LEU A 111 -50.41 48.64 50.74
N ILE A 112 -50.31 49.93 51.02
CA ILE A 112 -49.53 50.90 50.23
C ILE A 112 -48.04 50.56 50.31
N ASP A 113 -47.50 50.20 51.47
CA ASP A 113 -46.09 49.81 51.64
C ASP A 113 -45.78 48.45 50.99
N THR A 114 -46.72 47.49 50.96
CA THR A 114 -46.57 46.28 50.14
C THR A 114 -46.75 46.59 48.66
N LYS A 115 -47.69 47.46 48.26
CA LYS A 115 -47.84 47.87 46.85
C LYS A 115 -46.62 48.65 46.34
N ASN A 116 -46.00 49.49 47.16
CA ASN A 116 -44.73 50.15 46.84
C ASN A 116 -43.61 49.13 46.69
N LYS A 117 -43.52 48.11 47.56
CA LYS A 117 -42.55 47.01 47.40
C LYS A 117 -42.85 46.11 46.19
N GLU A 118 -44.12 45.89 45.88
CA GLU A 118 -44.56 45.19 44.68
C GLU A 118 -44.12 45.98 43.43
N ILE A 119 -44.35 47.30 43.39
CA ILE A 119 -43.84 48.21 42.35
C ILE A 119 -42.32 48.19 42.28
N GLU A 120 -41.60 48.24 43.40
CA GLU A 120 -40.13 48.10 43.43
C GLU A 120 -39.67 46.74 42.87
N THR A 121 -40.40 45.65 43.14
CA THR A 121 -40.12 44.34 42.55
C THR A 121 -40.52 44.26 41.07
N GLU A 122 -41.59 44.91 40.64
CA GLU A 122 -42.02 44.99 39.25
C GLU A 122 -41.03 45.82 38.42
N ASP A 123 -40.55 46.96 38.91
CA ASP A 123 -39.48 47.75 38.27
C ASP A 123 -38.14 47.00 38.28
N HIS A 124 -37.82 46.22 39.31
CA HIS A 124 -36.63 45.36 39.33
C HIS A 124 -36.75 44.20 38.32
N ILE A 125 -37.91 43.54 38.25
CA ILE A 125 -38.21 42.50 37.24
C ILE A 125 -38.15 43.11 35.83
N LYS A 126 -38.76 44.28 35.63
CA LYS A 126 -38.72 45.04 34.38
C LYS A 126 -37.29 45.36 33.97
N GLN A 127 -36.46 45.92 34.85
CA GLN A 127 -35.04 46.14 34.57
C GLN A 127 -34.28 44.85 34.24
N ILE A 128 -34.62 43.72 34.86
CA ILE A 128 -34.06 42.42 34.47
C ILE A 128 -34.54 42.03 33.07
N THR A 129 -35.83 42.17 32.74
CA THR A 129 -36.34 41.86 31.40
C THR A 129 -35.76 42.78 30.33
N GLU A 130 -35.60 44.07 30.59
CA GLU A 130 -34.97 45.03 29.67
C GLU A 130 -33.49 44.66 29.42
N ARG A 131 -32.75 44.26 30.46
CA ARG A 131 -31.37 43.75 30.31
C ARG A 131 -31.32 42.41 29.55
N GLN A 132 -32.28 41.51 29.76
CA GLN A 132 -32.36 40.25 29.00
C GLN A 132 -32.77 40.50 27.54
N ILE A 133 -33.67 41.45 27.26
CA ILE A 133 -34.05 41.87 25.91
C ILE A 133 -32.83 42.49 25.21
N GLY A 134 -32.10 43.40 25.84
CA GLY A 134 -30.87 43.97 25.28
C GLY A 134 -29.78 42.91 25.04
N ARG A 135 -29.66 41.92 25.94
CA ARG A 135 -28.78 40.76 25.73
C ARG A 135 -29.23 39.94 24.51
N ILE A 136 -30.50 39.54 24.45
CA ILE A 136 -31.06 38.74 23.33
C ILE A 136 -30.91 39.48 22.01
N GLN A 137 -31.13 40.79 21.98
CA GLN A 137 -30.87 41.63 20.80
C GLN A 137 -29.39 41.61 20.39
N SER A 138 -28.45 41.69 21.33
CA SER A 138 -27.02 41.56 21.03
C SER A 138 -26.63 40.16 20.53
N GLU A 139 -27.25 39.11 21.08
CA GLU A 139 -27.06 37.72 20.64
C GLU A 139 -27.68 37.48 19.25
N MET A 140 -28.84 38.07 18.95
CA MET A 140 -29.44 38.07 17.61
C MET A 140 -28.52 38.73 16.58
N VAL A 141 -27.98 39.93 16.85
CA VAL A 141 -27.05 40.61 15.92
C VAL A 141 -25.75 39.81 15.69
N ILE A 142 -25.31 39.03 16.69
CA ILE A 142 -24.17 38.10 16.53
C ILE A 142 -24.57 36.89 15.66
N LEU A 143 -25.78 36.35 15.85
CA LEU A 143 -26.30 35.24 15.05
C LEU A 143 -26.60 35.65 13.60
N GLU A 144 -27.11 36.86 13.37
CA GLU A 144 -27.31 37.44 12.02
C GLU A 144 -25.98 37.56 11.27
N LYS A 145 -24.95 38.14 11.91
CA LYS A 145 -23.59 38.19 11.35
C LYS A 145 -23.04 36.79 11.03
N ARG A 146 -23.22 35.84 11.95
CA ARG A 146 -22.81 34.44 11.74
C ARG A 146 -23.59 33.77 10.60
N THR A 147 -24.84 34.14 10.39
CA THR A 147 -25.68 33.67 9.27
C THR A 147 -25.18 34.25 7.95
N ILE A 148 -24.81 35.54 7.91
CA ILE A 148 -24.19 36.18 6.74
C ILE A 148 -22.85 35.50 6.42
N GLU A 149 -21.96 35.30 7.40
CA GLU A 149 -20.71 34.57 7.22
C GLU A 149 -20.92 33.13 6.71
N GLN A 150 -21.98 32.46 7.16
CA GLN A 150 -22.33 31.11 6.68
C GLN A 150 -22.86 31.15 5.25
N GLN A 151 -23.64 32.17 4.88
CA GLN A 151 -24.12 32.37 3.52
C GLN A 151 -22.96 32.70 2.55
N GLU A 152 -22.00 33.53 2.97
CA GLU A 152 -20.78 33.82 2.19
C GLU A 152 -19.97 32.54 1.97
N LYS A 153 -19.71 31.75 3.02
CA LYS A 153 -19.02 30.45 2.92
C LYS A 153 -19.80 29.45 2.05
N LEU A 154 -21.13 29.46 2.10
CA LEU A 154 -21.98 28.62 1.24
C LEU A 154 -21.92 29.06 -0.23
N ASN A 155 -21.89 30.36 -0.51
CA ASN A 155 -21.67 30.90 -1.86
C ASN A 155 -20.26 30.53 -2.38
N ASP A 156 -19.23 30.60 -1.53
CA ASP A 156 -17.87 30.17 -1.88
C ASP A 156 -17.81 28.66 -2.18
N PHE A 157 -18.47 27.81 -1.38
CA PHE A 157 -18.57 26.39 -1.68
C PHE A 157 -19.36 26.12 -2.97
N GLN A 158 -20.44 26.86 -3.25
CA GLN A 158 -21.15 26.77 -4.54
C GLN A 158 -20.26 27.17 -5.71
N ASN A 159 -19.46 28.24 -5.58
CA ASN A 159 -18.48 28.67 -6.59
C ASN A 159 -17.37 27.62 -6.80
N GLN A 160 -16.92 26.96 -5.73
CA GLN A 160 -15.95 25.87 -5.80
C GLN A 160 -16.54 24.62 -6.45
N ILE A 161 -17.79 24.25 -6.13
CA ILE A 161 -18.51 23.14 -6.76
C ILE A 161 -18.76 23.42 -8.25
N PHE A 162 -19.11 24.65 -8.62
CA PHE A 162 -19.28 25.05 -10.02
C PHE A 162 -17.97 24.88 -10.82
N ARG A 163 -16.86 25.43 -10.32
CA ARG A 163 -15.52 25.26 -10.93
C ARG A 163 -15.05 23.79 -10.91
N GLY A 164 -15.47 23.01 -9.91
CA GLY A 164 -15.22 21.58 -9.83
C GLY A 164 -15.96 20.80 -10.92
N ASN A 165 -17.24 21.10 -11.13
CA ASN A 165 -18.04 20.54 -12.22
C ASN A 165 -17.51 20.95 -13.60
N GLU A 166 -17.12 22.22 -13.78
CA GLU A 166 -16.51 22.71 -15.03
C GLU A 166 -15.23 21.94 -15.38
N LYS A 167 -14.35 21.70 -14.40
CA LYS A 167 -13.17 20.84 -14.57
C LYS A 167 -13.53 19.37 -14.80
N LEU A 168 -14.56 18.86 -14.15
CA LEU A 168 -15.02 17.48 -14.31
C LEU A 168 -15.62 17.25 -15.70
N ASP A 169 -16.27 18.25 -16.30
CA ASP A 169 -16.75 18.20 -17.68
C ASP A 169 -15.62 18.40 -18.70
N GLN A 170 -14.59 19.21 -18.39
CA GLN A 170 -13.33 19.24 -19.15
C GLN A 170 -12.65 17.85 -19.15
N PHE A 171 -12.54 17.18 -18.00
CA PHE A 171 -12.00 15.82 -17.90
C PHE A 171 -12.87 14.77 -18.61
N LYS A 172 -14.19 14.93 -18.71
CA LYS A 172 -15.03 14.06 -19.55
C LYS A 172 -14.72 14.22 -21.03
N LEU A 173 -14.54 15.45 -21.51
CA LEU A 173 -14.18 15.74 -22.90
C LEU A 173 -12.79 15.19 -23.23
N GLU A 174 -11.81 15.40 -22.35
CA GLU A 174 -10.46 14.85 -22.46
C GLU A 174 -10.46 13.31 -22.41
N MET A 175 -11.25 12.70 -21.50
CA MET A 175 -11.43 11.24 -21.45
C MET A 175 -12.07 10.69 -22.74
N ASN A 176 -13.05 11.38 -23.31
CA ASN A 176 -13.69 10.97 -24.56
C ASN A 176 -12.71 11.06 -25.74
N TRP A 177 -11.95 12.15 -25.86
CA TRP A 177 -10.89 12.26 -26.88
C TRP A 177 -9.79 11.21 -26.70
N ASN A 178 -9.32 10.97 -25.47
CA ASN A 178 -8.33 9.93 -25.18
C ASN A 178 -8.85 8.53 -25.51
N GLN A 179 -10.16 8.27 -25.34
CA GLN A 179 -10.78 7.02 -25.78
C GLN A 179 -10.86 6.94 -27.32
N GLU A 180 -11.33 7.99 -28.00
CA GLU A 180 -11.38 8.04 -29.47
C GLU A 180 -10.00 7.91 -30.12
N GLU A 181 -8.95 8.47 -29.51
CA GLU A 181 -7.57 8.32 -29.95
C GLU A 181 -7.07 6.89 -29.70
N LEU A 182 -7.33 6.30 -28.53
CA LEU A 182 -6.97 4.92 -28.22
C LEU A 182 -7.65 3.91 -29.17
N GLU A 183 -8.92 4.11 -29.50
CA GLU A 183 -9.64 3.29 -30.47
C GLU A 183 -9.06 3.43 -31.88
N GLN A 184 -8.65 4.64 -32.29
CA GLN A 184 -7.93 4.85 -33.55
C GLN A 184 -6.55 4.21 -33.58
N TRP A 185 -5.75 4.31 -32.50
CA TRP A 185 -4.46 3.62 -32.39
C TRP A 185 -4.61 2.10 -32.39
N ALA A 186 -5.63 1.55 -31.72
CA ALA A 186 -5.92 0.12 -31.75
C ALA A 186 -6.32 -0.38 -33.16
N LEU A 187 -7.13 0.40 -33.88
CA LEU A 187 -7.48 0.11 -35.29
C LEU A 187 -6.26 0.19 -36.21
N ALA A 188 -5.42 1.22 -36.06
CA ALA A 188 -4.21 1.39 -36.86
C ALA A 188 -3.16 0.30 -36.59
N ALA A 189 -2.98 -0.09 -35.32
CA ALA A 189 -2.11 -1.19 -34.92
C ALA A 189 -2.59 -2.52 -35.53
N ARG A 190 -3.89 -2.82 -35.43
CA ARG A 190 -4.50 -4.01 -36.02
C ARG A 190 -4.37 -4.05 -37.55
N GLN A 191 -4.59 -2.93 -38.23
CA GLN A 191 -4.37 -2.82 -39.68
C GLN A 191 -2.89 -3.09 -40.04
N LYS A 192 -1.94 -2.62 -39.23
CA LYS A 192 -0.50 -2.88 -39.42
C LYS A 192 -0.09 -4.32 -39.11
N GLU A 193 -0.78 -4.99 -38.18
CA GLU A 193 -0.63 -6.42 -37.93
C GLU A 193 -1.17 -7.24 -39.11
N GLU A 194 -2.34 -6.89 -39.64
CA GLU A 194 -2.92 -7.52 -40.84
C GLU A 194 -2.04 -7.28 -42.09
N ASP A 195 -1.52 -6.07 -42.29
CA ASP A 195 -0.52 -5.76 -43.34
C ASP A 195 0.73 -6.66 -43.20
N ASN A 196 1.33 -6.72 -42.01
CA ASN A 196 2.51 -7.55 -41.74
C ASN A 196 2.22 -9.04 -42.00
N LEU A 197 1.02 -9.52 -41.64
CA LEU A 197 0.57 -10.88 -41.95
C LEU A 197 0.38 -11.12 -43.46
N THR A 198 0.13 -10.10 -44.29
CA THR A 198 0.17 -10.25 -45.76
C THR A 198 1.61 -10.23 -46.30
N LEU A 199 2.48 -9.35 -45.79
CA LEU A 199 3.89 -9.30 -46.17
C LEU A 199 4.63 -10.60 -45.82
N GLU A 200 4.36 -11.19 -44.66
CA GLU A 200 4.92 -12.48 -44.25
C GLU A 200 4.41 -13.64 -45.13
N LYS A 201 3.17 -13.57 -45.65
CA LYS A 201 2.66 -14.52 -46.65
C LYS A 201 3.34 -14.35 -48.01
N TYR A 202 3.51 -13.12 -48.50
CA TYR A 202 4.23 -12.85 -49.75
C TYR A 202 5.69 -13.29 -49.67
N LYS A 203 6.41 -12.93 -48.60
CA LYS A 203 7.77 -13.39 -48.33
C LYS A 203 7.90 -14.91 -48.37
N ARG A 204 6.96 -15.66 -47.76
CA ARG A 204 6.96 -17.14 -47.82
C ARG A 204 6.70 -17.66 -49.24
N ALA A 205 5.86 -17.00 -50.03
CA ALA A 205 5.65 -17.34 -51.44
C ALA A 205 6.92 -17.06 -52.27
N ASP A 206 7.60 -15.94 -52.04
CA ASP A 206 8.86 -15.57 -52.69
C ASP A 206 10.02 -16.50 -52.29
N GLU A 207 10.08 -16.95 -51.03
CA GLU A 207 11.02 -17.97 -50.58
C GLU A 207 10.79 -19.31 -51.30
N VAL A 208 9.53 -19.73 -51.46
CA VAL A 208 9.18 -20.93 -52.26
C VAL A 208 9.57 -20.72 -53.72
N LYS A 209 9.26 -19.57 -54.31
CA LYS A 209 9.63 -19.24 -55.69
C LYS A 209 11.14 -19.21 -55.91
N THR A 210 11.89 -18.71 -54.93
CA THR A 210 13.36 -18.71 -54.92
C THR A 210 13.92 -20.14 -54.86
N LYS A 211 13.33 -21.02 -54.03
CA LYS A 211 13.68 -22.45 -53.96
C LYS A 211 13.38 -23.16 -55.29
N GLU A 212 12.24 -22.90 -55.93
CA GLU A 212 11.91 -23.43 -57.26
C GLU A 212 12.90 -22.96 -58.33
N LEU A 213 13.23 -21.66 -58.37
CA LEU A 213 14.16 -21.08 -59.34
C LEU A 213 15.59 -21.61 -59.15
N ASN A 214 16.06 -21.73 -57.91
CA ASN A 214 17.36 -22.34 -57.62
C ASN A 214 17.42 -23.80 -58.08
N LEU A 215 16.37 -24.59 -57.83
CA LEU A 215 16.29 -26.00 -58.26
C LEU A 215 16.17 -26.13 -59.80
N ALA A 216 15.58 -25.13 -60.48
CA ALA A 216 15.61 -25.03 -61.94
C ALA A 216 17.00 -24.68 -62.47
N ILE A 217 17.70 -23.73 -61.85
CA ILE A 217 19.10 -23.37 -62.17
C ILE A 217 20.02 -24.58 -61.97
N GLU A 218 19.87 -25.33 -60.89
CA GLU A 218 20.66 -26.53 -60.60
C GLU A 218 20.45 -27.61 -61.67
N LYS A 219 19.20 -27.90 -62.04
CA LYS A 219 18.87 -28.81 -63.16
C LYS A 219 19.44 -28.35 -64.50
N LEU A 220 19.35 -27.06 -64.82
CA LEU A 220 19.95 -26.49 -66.04
C LEU A 220 21.48 -26.56 -66.00
N THR A 221 22.09 -26.39 -64.84
CA THR A 221 23.55 -26.48 -64.65
C THR A 221 24.04 -27.92 -64.81
N GLN A 222 23.33 -28.90 -64.24
CA GLN A 222 23.60 -30.33 -64.50
C GLN A 222 23.41 -30.68 -65.98
N GLY A 223 22.33 -30.20 -66.62
CA GLY A 223 22.08 -30.42 -68.04
C GLY A 223 23.16 -29.82 -68.94
N LEU A 224 23.67 -28.62 -68.60
CA LEU A 224 24.79 -27.99 -69.29
C LEU A 224 26.08 -28.77 -69.08
N GLY A 225 26.37 -29.24 -67.87
CA GLY A 225 27.51 -30.10 -67.58
C GLY A 225 27.50 -31.41 -68.37
N LEU A 226 26.34 -32.08 -68.44
CA LEU A 226 26.16 -33.28 -69.27
C LEU A 226 26.39 -32.99 -70.76
N LYS A 227 25.85 -31.88 -71.28
CA LYS A 227 26.06 -31.49 -72.69
C LYS A 227 27.50 -31.04 -72.98
N GLN A 228 28.20 -30.48 -72.00
CA GLN A 228 29.63 -30.19 -72.13
C GLN A 228 30.46 -31.48 -72.12
N GLN A 229 30.09 -32.48 -71.31
CA GLN A 229 30.74 -33.78 -71.30
C GLN A 229 30.49 -34.59 -72.59
N GLU A 230 29.26 -34.56 -73.13
CA GLU A 230 28.97 -35.10 -74.47
C GLU A 230 29.85 -34.42 -75.55
N LEU A 231 29.95 -33.09 -75.51
CA LEU A 231 30.79 -32.33 -76.46
C LEU A 231 32.28 -32.65 -76.32
N GLU A 232 32.79 -32.82 -75.10
CA GLU A 232 34.19 -33.24 -74.88
C GLU A 232 34.44 -34.67 -75.41
N ASN A 233 33.49 -35.60 -75.21
CA ASN A 233 33.57 -36.95 -75.78
C ASN A 233 33.61 -36.92 -77.32
N GLU A 234 32.66 -36.23 -77.97
CA GLU A 234 32.60 -36.04 -79.44
C GLU A 234 33.88 -35.40 -79.99
N ILE A 235 34.45 -34.41 -79.27
CA ILE A 235 35.74 -33.81 -79.62
C ILE A 235 36.87 -34.83 -79.52
N THR A 236 36.89 -35.71 -78.50
CA THR A 236 37.92 -36.76 -78.40
C THR A 236 37.77 -37.87 -79.45
N GLU A 237 36.56 -38.29 -79.81
CA GLU A 237 36.35 -39.24 -80.92
C GLU A 237 36.70 -38.62 -82.28
N THR A 238 36.37 -37.35 -82.50
CA THR A 238 36.80 -36.60 -83.70
C THR A 238 38.32 -36.49 -83.78
N GLN A 239 39.01 -36.25 -82.66
CA GLN A 239 40.48 -36.22 -82.63
C GLN A 239 41.09 -37.61 -82.83
N ALA A 240 40.52 -38.66 -82.23
CA ALA A 240 41.00 -40.04 -82.41
C ALA A 240 40.87 -40.49 -83.86
N THR A 241 39.70 -40.33 -84.47
CA THR A 241 39.46 -40.66 -85.89
C THR A 241 40.32 -39.82 -86.83
N GLN A 242 40.59 -38.54 -86.51
CA GLN A 242 41.53 -37.73 -87.30
C GLN A 242 42.99 -38.22 -87.17
N ILE A 243 43.42 -38.67 -85.99
CA ILE A 243 44.74 -39.31 -85.81
C ILE A 243 44.84 -40.63 -86.59
N GLU A 244 43.76 -41.42 -86.66
CA GLU A 244 43.71 -42.63 -87.49
C GLU A 244 43.77 -42.30 -89.00
N LEU A 245 43.10 -41.24 -89.44
CA LEU A 245 43.18 -40.76 -90.83
C LEU A 245 44.57 -40.25 -91.20
N ASP A 246 45.23 -39.47 -90.33
CA ASP A 246 46.60 -39.01 -90.56
C ASP A 246 47.59 -40.19 -90.59
N LYS A 247 47.44 -41.15 -89.67
CA LYS A 247 48.27 -42.35 -89.59
C LYS A 247 48.10 -43.28 -90.80
N THR A 248 46.86 -43.51 -91.25
CA THR A 248 46.61 -44.28 -92.48
C THR A 248 47.10 -43.54 -93.72
N ALA A 249 47.07 -42.20 -93.75
CA ALA A 249 47.70 -41.41 -94.80
C ALA A 249 49.24 -41.48 -94.79
N GLU A 250 49.89 -41.61 -93.62
CA GLU A 250 51.32 -41.92 -93.52
C GLU A 250 51.65 -43.34 -94.01
N GLU A 251 50.86 -44.35 -93.64
CA GLU A 251 51.04 -45.70 -94.17
C GLU A 251 50.81 -45.77 -95.68
N PHE A 252 49.85 -45.03 -96.23
CA PHE A 252 49.62 -44.95 -97.68
C PHE A 252 50.83 -44.32 -98.41
N LYS A 253 51.42 -43.25 -97.84
CA LYS A 253 52.67 -42.65 -98.36
C LYS A 253 53.84 -43.65 -98.28
N LYS A 254 53.94 -44.41 -97.19
CA LYS A 254 54.97 -45.46 -97.01
C LYS A 254 54.82 -46.58 -98.05
N GLN A 255 53.62 -47.13 -98.20
CA GLN A 255 53.32 -48.13 -99.23
C GLN A 255 53.58 -47.61 -100.64
N HIS A 256 53.24 -46.35 -100.94
CA HIS A 256 53.54 -45.77 -102.25
C HIS A 256 55.05 -45.60 -102.50
N ASN A 257 55.83 -45.23 -101.48
CA ASN A 257 57.28 -45.18 -101.56
C ASN A 257 57.90 -46.57 -101.76
N ASP A 258 57.40 -47.58 -101.05
CA ASP A 258 57.90 -48.96 -101.18
C ASP A 258 57.49 -49.59 -102.53
N ARG A 259 56.30 -49.27 -103.05
CA ARG A 259 55.90 -49.58 -104.43
C ARG A 259 56.83 -48.94 -105.47
N HIS A 260 57.27 -47.70 -105.24
CA HIS A 260 58.20 -47.01 -106.13
C HIS A 260 59.61 -47.63 -106.09
N LYS A 261 60.11 -48.01 -104.90
CA LYS A 261 61.38 -48.78 -104.77
C LYS A 261 61.30 -50.10 -105.52
N LEU A 262 60.19 -50.85 -105.38
CA LEU A 262 60.00 -52.13 -106.07
C LEU A 262 59.95 -51.96 -107.59
N PHE A 263 59.33 -50.88 -108.08
CA PHE A 263 59.34 -50.52 -109.51
C PHE A 263 60.76 -50.22 -110.01
N LEU A 264 61.56 -49.46 -109.26
CA LEU A 264 62.96 -49.17 -109.61
C LEU A 264 63.81 -50.46 -109.64
N GLN A 265 63.65 -51.34 -108.65
CA GLN A 265 64.32 -52.66 -108.64
C GLN A 265 63.91 -53.53 -109.83
N TRP A 266 62.63 -53.50 -110.24
CA TRP A 266 62.14 -54.20 -111.42
C TRP A 266 62.70 -53.60 -112.73
N GLN A 267 62.87 -52.27 -112.79
CA GLN A 267 63.53 -51.59 -113.89
C GLN A 267 65.02 -51.97 -113.98
N GLU A 268 65.74 -52.03 -112.85
CA GLU A 268 67.14 -52.49 -112.81
C GLU A 268 67.27 -53.96 -113.28
N VAL A 269 66.36 -54.84 -112.85
CA VAL A 269 66.33 -56.25 -113.28
C VAL A 269 66.04 -56.37 -114.79
N THR A 270 65.12 -55.59 -115.34
CA THR A 270 64.84 -55.62 -116.79
C THR A 270 65.98 -55.02 -117.62
N GLU A 271 66.70 -54.01 -117.12
CA GLU A 271 67.95 -53.55 -117.72
C GLU A 271 69.06 -54.62 -117.69
N ILE A 272 69.19 -55.38 -116.60
CA ILE A 272 70.16 -56.48 -116.49
C ILE A 272 69.83 -57.62 -117.47
N ILE A 273 68.56 -57.95 -117.65
CA ILE A 273 68.10 -58.92 -118.65
C ILE A 273 68.44 -58.44 -120.07
N SER A 274 68.10 -57.19 -120.42
CA SER A 274 68.44 -56.58 -121.71
C SER A 274 69.95 -56.62 -121.99
N LYS A 275 70.79 -56.29 -121.00
CA LYS A 275 72.25 -56.35 -121.10
C LYS A 275 72.76 -57.80 -121.29
N ARG A 276 72.13 -58.79 -120.66
CA ARG A 276 72.43 -60.22 -120.90
C ARG A 276 72.01 -60.69 -122.29
N ASP A 277 70.85 -60.30 -122.79
CA ASP A 277 70.39 -60.70 -124.13
C ASP A 277 71.30 -60.15 -125.24
N ILE A 278 71.87 -58.95 -125.04
CA ILE A 278 72.90 -58.38 -125.93
C ILE A 278 74.20 -59.21 -125.86
N GLN A 279 74.65 -59.61 -124.67
CA GLN A 279 75.83 -60.47 -124.50
C GLN A 279 75.63 -61.86 -125.12
N ILE A 280 74.47 -62.48 -124.92
CA ILE A 280 74.12 -63.79 -125.52
C ILE A 280 74.10 -63.69 -127.05
N ARG A 281 73.66 -62.56 -127.62
CA ARG A 281 73.70 -62.31 -129.06
C ARG A 281 75.15 -62.18 -129.58
N GLN A 282 76.00 -61.46 -128.85
CA GLN A 282 77.43 -61.32 -129.19
C GLN A 282 78.18 -62.65 -129.13
N GLU A 283 77.93 -63.48 -128.11
CA GLU A 283 78.48 -64.84 -128.06
C GLU A 283 77.92 -65.76 -129.16
N GLY A 284 76.64 -65.59 -129.53
CA GLY A 284 76.04 -66.26 -130.69
C GLY A 284 76.73 -65.90 -132.01
N GLU A 285 77.09 -64.63 -132.20
CA GLU A 285 77.87 -64.18 -133.37
C GLU A 285 79.31 -64.72 -133.35
N ASN A 286 79.97 -64.77 -132.19
CA ASN A 286 81.30 -65.38 -132.04
C ASN A 286 81.28 -66.89 -132.34
N PHE A 287 80.25 -67.60 -131.88
CA PHE A 287 80.03 -69.01 -132.19
C PHE A 287 79.73 -69.23 -133.68
N ALA A 288 79.00 -68.33 -134.33
CA ALA A 288 78.78 -68.39 -135.78
C ALA A 288 80.09 -68.19 -136.58
N ARG A 289 80.95 -67.26 -136.17
CA ARG A 289 82.27 -67.02 -136.80
C ARG A 289 83.19 -68.24 -136.67
N THR A 290 83.41 -68.74 -135.46
CA THR A 290 84.24 -69.94 -135.22
C THR A 290 83.69 -71.19 -135.93
N LYS A 291 82.37 -71.32 -136.07
CA LYS A 291 81.75 -72.40 -136.86
C LYS A 291 82.03 -72.30 -138.37
N ILE A 292 82.23 -71.09 -138.91
CA ILE A 292 82.65 -70.87 -140.31
C ILE A 292 84.14 -71.23 -140.46
N GLU A 293 84.99 -70.78 -139.55
CA GLU A 293 86.44 -71.11 -139.54
C GLU A 293 86.68 -72.63 -139.44
N ILE A 294 85.93 -73.34 -138.60
CA ILE A 294 85.98 -74.81 -138.49
C ILE A 294 85.58 -75.49 -139.81
N LYS A 295 84.69 -74.88 -140.61
CA LYS A 295 84.32 -75.43 -141.92
C LYS A 295 85.42 -75.22 -142.95
N GLN A 296 85.95 -73.99 -143.07
CA GLN A 296 87.08 -73.67 -143.96
C GLN A 296 88.32 -74.53 -143.65
N ASN A 297 88.60 -74.78 -142.36
CA ASN A 297 89.68 -75.66 -141.93
C ASN A 297 89.44 -77.16 -142.19
N LYS A 298 88.20 -77.61 -142.44
CA LYS A 298 87.92 -78.97 -142.92
C LYS A 298 88.11 -79.07 -144.44
N ASP A 299 87.56 -78.12 -145.18
CA ASP A 299 87.61 -78.12 -146.65
C ASP A 299 89.08 -78.10 -147.12
N GLY A 300 89.93 -77.23 -146.54
CA GLY A 300 91.37 -77.18 -146.80
C GLY A 300 92.20 -78.36 -146.26
N LEU A 301 91.59 -79.30 -145.53
CA LEU A 301 92.24 -80.52 -145.03
C LEU A 301 91.98 -81.71 -145.97
N GLU A 302 90.90 -81.68 -146.77
CA GLU A 302 90.67 -82.68 -147.81
C GLU A 302 91.49 -82.42 -149.08
N GLU A 303 91.70 -81.16 -149.48
CA GLU A 303 92.62 -80.81 -150.57
C GLU A 303 94.06 -81.27 -150.26
N LYS A 304 94.55 -80.97 -149.06
CA LYS A 304 95.89 -81.38 -148.60
C LYS A 304 96.05 -82.90 -148.54
N LYS A 305 94.97 -83.67 -148.33
CA LYS A 305 94.98 -85.15 -148.37
C LYS A 305 95.10 -85.73 -149.78
N LYS A 306 94.71 -85.00 -150.84
CA LYS A 306 95.01 -85.40 -152.22
C LYS A 306 96.47 -85.14 -152.56
N ILE A 307 96.93 -83.90 -152.38
CA ILE A 307 98.30 -83.46 -152.71
C ILE A 307 99.35 -84.33 -152.01
N LEU A 308 99.12 -84.69 -150.74
CA LEU A 308 100.05 -85.54 -149.97
C LEU A 308 100.28 -86.94 -150.59
N LYS A 309 99.35 -87.49 -151.37
CA LYS A 309 99.55 -88.79 -152.05
C LYS A 309 100.47 -88.70 -153.26
N GLU A 310 100.45 -87.57 -153.97
CA GLU A 310 101.26 -87.35 -155.18
C GLU A 310 102.69 -86.91 -154.81
N GLU A 311 102.83 -86.18 -153.70
CA GLU A 311 104.12 -85.77 -153.12
C GLU A 311 104.99 -86.94 -152.60
N ILE A 312 104.37 -87.97 -152.00
CA ILE A 312 105.08 -89.09 -151.35
C ILE A 312 105.96 -89.91 -152.31
N ASP A 313 105.57 -90.03 -153.58
CA ASP A 313 106.34 -90.79 -154.57
C ASP A 313 107.36 -89.95 -155.35
N ASN A 314 107.26 -88.61 -155.29
CA ASN A 314 108.27 -87.70 -155.85
C ASN A 314 109.39 -87.39 -154.86
N ASN A 315 109.07 -86.99 -153.62
CA ASN A 315 110.07 -86.42 -152.71
C ASN A 315 111.04 -87.44 -152.09
N LYS A 316 110.80 -88.76 -152.23
CA LYS A 316 111.83 -89.81 -151.99
C LYS A 316 113.12 -89.62 -152.80
N LYS A 317 113.09 -88.85 -153.89
CA LYS A 317 114.28 -88.52 -154.72
C LYS A 317 115.02 -87.26 -154.26
N ILE A 318 114.39 -86.42 -153.44
CA ILE A 318 114.91 -85.12 -152.97
C ILE A 318 115.35 -85.19 -151.49
N GLN A 319 115.07 -86.32 -150.83
CA GLN A 319 115.49 -86.65 -149.47
C GLN A 319 117.01 -86.64 -149.23
N MET A 320 117.83 -86.50 -150.29
CA MET A 320 119.30 -86.32 -150.24
C MET A 320 119.77 -84.85 -150.34
N ALA A 321 118.87 -83.86 -150.45
CA ALA A 321 119.24 -82.49 -150.83
C ALA A 321 119.05 -81.41 -149.75
N ASN A 322 118.38 -81.71 -148.62
CA ASN A 322 117.83 -80.68 -147.72
C ASN A 322 118.43 -80.62 -146.30
N GLU A 323 119.55 -81.29 -146.02
CA GLU A 323 120.20 -81.33 -144.69
C GLU A 323 120.82 -79.99 -144.22
N PHE A 324 120.72 -78.90 -145.01
CA PHE A 324 121.52 -77.69 -144.81
C PHE A 324 120.76 -76.44 -144.34
N ILE A 325 119.46 -76.29 -144.63
CA ILE A 325 118.87 -74.94 -144.77
C ILE A 325 118.25 -74.32 -143.48
N GLN A 326 117.41 -75.02 -142.71
CA GLN A 326 116.58 -74.34 -141.68
C GLN A 326 117.19 -74.20 -140.28
N ARG A 327 118.44 -73.69 -140.21
CA ARG A 327 119.02 -73.12 -138.98
C ARG A 327 118.54 -71.69 -138.66
N GLN A 328 117.49 -71.20 -139.34
CA GLN A 328 117.26 -69.75 -139.49
C GLN A 328 116.01 -69.17 -138.78
N ASN A 329 115.03 -69.98 -138.35
CA ASN A 329 113.72 -69.49 -137.86
C ASN A 329 113.59 -69.30 -136.33
N ILE A 330 114.67 -69.40 -135.55
CA ILE A 330 114.62 -69.27 -134.08
C ILE A 330 114.56 -67.79 -133.61
N GLN A 331 114.76 -66.82 -134.51
CA GLN A 331 114.84 -65.39 -134.16
C GLN A 331 113.50 -64.70 -133.83
N GLN A 332 112.34 -65.25 -134.23
CA GLN A 332 111.03 -64.57 -134.08
C GLN A 332 110.39 -64.65 -132.67
N ILE A 333 111.07 -65.24 -131.68
CA ILE A 333 110.51 -65.42 -130.32
C ILE A 333 110.70 -64.18 -129.42
N GLN A 334 111.53 -63.19 -129.82
CA GLN A 334 111.95 -62.10 -128.94
C GLN A 334 111.04 -60.86 -128.89
N GLU A 335 110.12 -60.66 -129.83
CA GLU A 335 109.37 -59.39 -129.95
C GLU A 335 108.14 -59.27 -129.01
N ASN A 336 107.58 -60.38 -128.53
CA ASN A 336 106.28 -60.42 -127.83
C ASN A 336 106.30 -60.00 -126.34
N LYS A 337 107.30 -59.25 -125.86
CA LYS A 337 107.38 -58.79 -124.46
C LYS A 337 106.85 -57.36 -124.20
N ASN A 338 106.84 -56.49 -125.20
CA ASN A 338 106.69 -55.03 -124.97
C ASN A 338 105.24 -54.52 -124.85
N ILE A 339 104.22 -55.39 -124.96
CA ILE A 339 102.81 -54.95 -124.96
C ILE A 339 102.18 -54.92 -123.55
N ASN A 340 102.70 -55.69 -122.59
CA ASN A 340 102.06 -55.85 -121.27
C ASN A 340 102.21 -54.64 -120.32
N GLU A 341 103.21 -53.76 -120.48
CA GLU A 341 103.43 -52.64 -119.56
C GLU A 341 102.40 -51.50 -119.74
N ILE A 342 101.91 -51.28 -120.96
CA ILE A 342 100.99 -50.17 -121.28
C ILE A 342 99.62 -50.38 -120.61
N LEU A 343 99.20 -51.63 -120.39
CA LEU A 343 97.87 -51.98 -119.87
C LEU A 343 97.71 -51.71 -118.36
N ILE A 344 98.82 -51.61 -117.62
CA ILE A 344 98.82 -51.37 -116.16
C ILE A 344 98.52 -49.89 -115.87
N ASN A 345 99.21 -48.97 -116.54
CA ASN A 345 99.11 -47.53 -116.24
C ASN A 345 97.72 -46.94 -116.51
N LYS A 346 96.95 -47.47 -117.48
CA LYS A 346 95.58 -47.01 -117.77
C LYS A 346 94.51 -47.44 -116.76
N LYS A 347 94.83 -48.28 -115.78
CA LYS A 347 93.89 -48.60 -114.68
C LYS A 347 93.92 -47.55 -113.55
N ALA A 348 95.09 -46.96 -113.28
CA ALA A 348 95.27 -46.03 -112.16
C ALA A 348 94.48 -44.71 -112.31
N GLU A 349 94.36 -44.16 -113.53
CA GLU A 349 93.58 -42.94 -113.78
C GLU A 349 92.08 -43.10 -113.48
N VAL A 350 91.55 -44.32 -113.59
CA VAL A 350 90.10 -44.60 -113.44
C VAL A 350 89.67 -44.62 -111.98
N GLU A 351 90.55 -45.01 -111.05
CA GLU A 351 90.24 -45.00 -109.61
C GLU A 351 90.26 -43.57 -109.02
N ILE A 352 91.15 -42.71 -109.50
CA ILE A 352 91.29 -41.32 -109.00
C ILE A 352 90.02 -40.50 -109.28
N LEU A 353 89.45 -40.60 -110.48
CA LEU A 353 88.20 -39.92 -110.84
C LEU A 353 86.99 -40.45 -110.06
N LYS A 354 87.03 -41.72 -109.61
CA LYS A 354 85.93 -42.38 -108.89
C LYS A 354 85.76 -41.83 -107.47
N ASN A 355 86.87 -41.52 -106.80
CA ASN A 355 86.86 -40.96 -105.44
C ASN A 355 86.32 -39.52 -105.40
N GLN A 356 86.66 -38.69 -106.41
CA GLN A 356 86.18 -37.31 -106.48
C GLN A 356 84.64 -37.21 -106.58
N VAL A 357 84.00 -38.13 -107.31
CA VAL A 357 82.53 -38.20 -107.39
C VAL A 357 81.89 -38.61 -106.06
N SER A 358 82.57 -39.46 -105.28
CA SER A 358 82.11 -39.89 -103.95
C SER A 358 82.08 -38.71 -102.95
N ASP A 359 83.11 -37.85 -102.95
CA ASP A 359 83.16 -36.69 -102.07
C ASP A 359 82.11 -35.63 -102.43
N PHE A 360 81.81 -35.42 -103.71
CA PHE A 360 80.70 -34.54 -104.11
C PHE A 360 79.34 -35.10 -103.70
N ALA A 361 79.12 -36.41 -103.78
CA ALA A 361 77.89 -37.04 -103.29
C ALA A 361 77.73 -36.91 -101.76
N SER A 362 78.82 -37.13 -101.00
CA SER A 362 78.86 -36.94 -99.54
C SER A 362 78.54 -35.49 -99.14
N ASN A 363 79.16 -34.51 -99.81
CA ASN A 363 78.90 -33.10 -99.56
C ASN A 363 77.47 -32.67 -99.92
N LEU A 364 76.88 -33.23 -100.98
CA LEU A 364 75.48 -32.98 -101.34
C LEU A 364 74.52 -33.52 -100.27
N GLN A 365 74.78 -34.73 -99.75
CA GLN A 365 73.95 -35.34 -98.70
C GLN A 365 74.07 -34.57 -97.37
N ASN A 366 75.27 -34.15 -96.99
CA ASN A 366 75.47 -33.31 -95.79
C ASN A 366 74.77 -31.95 -95.89
N LYS A 367 74.74 -31.32 -97.09
CA LYS A 367 73.95 -30.10 -97.31
C LYS A 367 72.44 -30.36 -97.26
N LYS A 368 71.94 -31.47 -97.82
CA LYS A 368 70.52 -31.87 -97.69
C LYS A 368 70.10 -32.09 -96.24
N ASN A 369 70.90 -32.82 -95.45
CA ASN A 369 70.64 -33.05 -94.03
C ASN A 369 70.63 -31.73 -93.23
N ARG A 370 71.58 -30.82 -93.51
CA ARG A 370 71.63 -29.51 -92.83
C ARG A 370 70.44 -28.61 -93.20
N ILE A 371 69.91 -28.69 -94.42
CA ILE A 371 68.66 -28.02 -94.84
C ILE A 371 67.44 -28.65 -94.14
N SER A 372 67.41 -29.97 -93.96
CA SER A 372 66.34 -30.66 -93.23
C SER A 372 66.27 -30.21 -91.76
N VAL A 373 67.42 -30.19 -91.06
CA VAL A 373 67.52 -29.69 -89.67
C VAL A 373 67.13 -28.22 -89.56
N LEU A 374 67.61 -27.35 -90.47
CA LEU A 374 67.21 -25.94 -90.51
C LEU A 374 65.70 -25.75 -90.75
N ASN A 375 65.07 -26.59 -91.57
CA ASN A 375 63.62 -26.55 -91.77
C ASN A 375 62.85 -27.04 -90.53
N GLN A 376 63.33 -28.05 -89.82
CA GLN A 376 62.75 -28.47 -88.53
C GLN A 376 62.91 -27.39 -87.45
N GLU A 377 64.07 -26.74 -87.35
CA GLU A 377 64.25 -25.58 -86.47
C GLU A 377 63.33 -24.41 -86.83
N LEU A 378 63.15 -24.13 -88.13
CA LEU A 378 62.30 -23.04 -88.60
C LEU A 378 60.81 -23.35 -88.33
N LEU A 379 60.39 -24.61 -88.47
CA LEU A 379 59.06 -25.08 -88.03
C LEU A 379 58.89 -24.95 -86.51
N ALA A 380 59.85 -25.41 -85.72
CA ALA A 380 59.80 -25.31 -84.25
C ALA A 380 59.79 -23.84 -83.78
N LYS A 381 60.56 -22.95 -84.44
CA LYS A 381 60.55 -21.50 -84.19
C LYS A 381 59.22 -20.86 -84.61
N LYS A 382 58.62 -21.26 -85.74
CA LYS A 382 57.26 -20.82 -86.14
C LYS A 382 56.18 -21.29 -85.16
N GLN A 383 56.22 -22.55 -84.71
CA GLN A 383 55.29 -23.07 -83.71
C GLN A 383 55.45 -22.38 -82.34
N ARG A 384 56.69 -22.15 -81.87
CA ARG A 384 56.94 -21.35 -80.66
C ARG A 384 56.43 -19.92 -80.82
N LEU A 385 56.59 -19.30 -81.98
CA LEU A 385 56.12 -17.94 -82.27
C LEU A 385 54.59 -17.85 -82.33
N THR A 386 53.88 -18.80 -82.96
CA THR A 386 52.40 -18.81 -82.96
C THR A 386 51.83 -19.14 -81.58
N ILE A 387 52.45 -20.04 -80.81
CA ILE A 387 52.09 -20.29 -79.41
C ILE A 387 52.31 -19.03 -78.55
N ALA A 388 53.42 -18.31 -78.74
CA ALA A 388 53.69 -17.05 -78.05
C ALA A 388 52.67 -15.95 -78.43
N GLN A 389 52.34 -15.80 -79.71
CA GLN A 389 51.31 -14.87 -80.19
C GLN A 389 49.92 -15.21 -79.63
N LYS A 390 49.53 -16.49 -79.60
CA LYS A 390 48.24 -16.92 -79.04
C LYS A 390 48.18 -16.72 -77.52
N LYS A 391 49.30 -16.93 -76.80
CA LYS A 391 49.42 -16.55 -75.38
C LYS A 391 49.37 -15.03 -75.16
N TYR A 392 49.99 -14.23 -76.04
CA TYR A 392 49.97 -12.77 -75.96
C TYR A 392 48.56 -12.21 -76.20
N GLN A 393 47.84 -12.70 -77.20
CA GLN A 393 46.43 -12.34 -77.45
C GLN A 393 45.52 -12.74 -76.28
N ASN A 394 45.66 -13.96 -75.75
CA ASN A 394 44.90 -14.38 -74.56
C ASN A 394 45.22 -13.50 -73.34
N ASN A 395 46.47 -13.07 -73.15
CA ASN A 395 46.83 -12.15 -72.07
C ASN A 395 46.32 -10.73 -72.30
N GLN A 396 46.27 -10.22 -73.54
CA GLN A 396 45.61 -8.94 -73.83
C GLN A 396 44.10 -9.00 -73.51
N VAL A 397 43.40 -10.05 -73.91
CA VAL A 397 41.98 -10.24 -73.58
C VAL A 397 41.77 -10.36 -72.06
N LYS A 398 42.65 -11.08 -71.35
CA LYS A 398 42.61 -11.13 -69.87
C LYS A 398 42.81 -9.74 -69.25
N ILE A 399 43.80 -8.97 -69.68
CA ILE A 399 44.06 -7.62 -69.15
C ILE A 399 42.87 -6.69 -69.39
N ILE A 400 42.22 -6.76 -70.57
CA ILE A 400 41.02 -5.98 -70.88
C ILE A 400 39.85 -6.39 -69.96
N ASN A 401 39.62 -7.70 -69.77
CA ASN A 401 38.59 -8.19 -68.87
C ASN A 401 38.88 -7.81 -67.40
N GLU A 402 40.13 -7.94 -66.95
CA GLU A 402 40.58 -7.54 -65.61
C GLU A 402 40.43 -6.02 -65.39
N GLN A 403 40.67 -5.19 -66.41
CA GLN A 403 40.39 -3.74 -66.35
C GLN A 403 38.88 -3.44 -66.27
N GLN A 404 38.04 -4.11 -67.04
CA GLN A 404 36.58 -3.95 -66.95
C GLN A 404 36.04 -4.40 -65.59
N ILE A 405 36.52 -5.55 -65.09
CA ILE A 405 36.19 -6.06 -63.75
C ILE A 405 36.67 -5.09 -62.66
N ALA A 406 37.87 -4.52 -62.79
CA ALA A 406 38.39 -3.51 -61.86
C ALA A 406 37.53 -2.22 -61.87
N GLN A 407 37.11 -1.73 -63.03
CA GLN A 407 36.19 -0.59 -63.13
C GLN A 407 34.82 -0.87 -62.49
N ILE A 408 34.28 -2.08 -62.66
CA ILE A 408 33.03 -2.50 -62.01
C ILE A 408 33.22 -2.56 -60.48
N TYR A 409 34.33 -3.09 -59.98
CA TYR A 409 34.64 -3.07 -58.55
C TYR A 409 34.88 -1.65 -58.00
N GLU A 410 35.48 -0.74 -58.76
CA GLU A 410 35.68 0.65 -58.36
C GLU A 410 34.36 1.44 -58.32
N GLN A 411 33.46 1.22 -59.28
CA GLN A 411 32.09 1.76 -59.26
C GLN A 411 31.30 1.20 -58.07
N ASN A 412 31.35 -0.11 -57.83
CA ASN A 412 30.70 -0.75 -56.68
C ASN A 412 31.26 -0.25 -55.33
N LYS A 413 32.59 -0.03 -55.24
CA LYS A 413 33.24 0.59 -54.08
C LYS A 413 32.71 2.01 -53.86
N ASN A 414 32.66 2.83 -54.90
CA ASN A 414 32.16 4.21 -54.80
C ASN A 414 30.68 4.26 -54.39
N LEU A 415 29.84 3.36 -54.90
CA LEU A 415 28.44 3.20 -54.47
C LEU A 415 28.32 2.73 -53.02
N ALA A 416 29.17 1.80 -52.57
CA ALA A 416 29.21 1.36 -51.17
C ALA A 416 29.68 2.48 -50.23
N GLU A 417 30.68 3.28 -50.64
CA GLU A 417 31.19 4.41 -49.86
C GLU A 417 30.18 5.58 -49.79
N GLN A 418 29.39 5.80 -50.85
CA GLN A 418 28.26 6.73 -50.82
C GLN A 418 27.15 6.25 -49.88
N LYS A 419 26.75 4.97 -49.95
CA LYS A 419 25.76 4.40 -49.03
C LYS A 419 26.23 4.44 -47.57
N TYR A 420 27.51 4.14 -47.31
CA TYR A 420 28.10 4.27 -45.97
C TYR A 420 27.98 5.71 -45.45
N LYS A 421 28.26 6.72 -46.28
CA LYS A 421 28.11 8.15 -45.93
C LYS A 421 26.65 8.61 -45.80
N GLN A 422 25.67 7.85 -46.29
CA GLN A 422 24.26 8.08 -45.97
C GLN A 422 23.91 7.44 -44.61
N PHE A 423 24.19 6.15 -44.42
CA PHE A 423 23.94 5.46 -43.15
C PHE A 423 24.68 6.10 -41.96
N GLU A 424 25.87 6.67 -42.17
CA GLU A 424 26.60 7.41 -41.13
C GLU A 424 25.91 8.73 -40.76
N LYS A 425 25.26 9.42 -41.71
CA LYS A 425 24.44 10.61 -41.41
C LYS A 425 23.16 10.22 -40.67
N GLU A 426 22.45 9.22 -41.18
CA GLU A 426 21.22 8.70 -40.59
C GLU A 426 21.47 8.22 -39.14
N ARG A 427 22.57 7.47 -38.90
CA ARG A 427 22.99 7.08 -37.55
C ARG A 427 23.30 8.30 -36.66
N ASN A 428 23.99 9.30 -37.18
CA ASN A 428 24.28 10.54 -36.46
C ASN A 428 23.05 11.44 -36.25
N GLU A 429 21.93 11.19 -36.93
CA GLU A 429 20.62 11.83 -36.71
C GLU A 429 19.84 11.06 -35.65
N ILE A 430 19.75 9.73 -35.78
CA ILE A 430 19.19 8.83 -34.77
C ILE A 430 19.91 8.96 -33.42
N GLU A 431 21.25 9.11 -33.38
CA GLU A 431 21.98 9.36 -32.12
C GLU A 431 21.63 10.73 -31.48
N ARG A 432 21.26 11.73 -32.28
CA ARG A 432 20.77 13.04 -31.78
C ARG A 432 19.33 12.94 -31.26
N GLU A 433 18.46 12.19 -31.94
CA GLU A 433 17.08 11.94 -31.49
C GLU A 433 17.05 11.06 -30.24
N ILE A 434 17.85 9.99 -30.18
CA ILE A 434 18.01 9.17 -28.96
C ILE A 434 18.52 10.03 -27.80
N LYS A 435 19.35 11.06 -28.06
CA LYS A 435 19.81 11.97 -27.02
C LYS A 435 18.72 12.92 -26.54
N SER A 436 17.95 13.55 -27.45
CA SER A 436 16.83 14.41 -27.04
C SER A 436 15.71 13.60 -26.33
N GLN A 437 15.42 12.40 -26.81
CA GLN A 437 14.51 11.44 -26.15
C GLN A 437 14.98 11.10 -24.73
N LYS A 438 16.29 10.88 -24.52
CA LYS A 438 16.86 10.65 -23.17
C LYS A 438 16.78 11.88 -22.28
N ASP A 439 17.02 13.08 -22.80
CA ASP A 439 16.91 14.33 -22.04
C ASP A 439 15.44 14.63 -21.66
N ILE A 440 14.47 14.29 -22.52
CA ILE A 440 13.03 14.33 -22.25
C ILE A 440 12.64 13.28 -21.21
N LEU A 441 13.08 12.02 -21.39
CA LEU A 441 12.83 10.93 -20.44
C LEU A 441 13.37 11.27 -19.04
N PHE A 442 14.55 11.88 -18.96
CA PHE A 442 15.14 12.32 -17.69
C PHE A 442 14.28 13.39 -17.00
N LYS A 443 13.81 14.41 -17.72
CA LYS A 443 12.86 15.40 -17.18
C LYS A 443 11.56 14.76 -16.72
N ASN A 444 10.92 13.96 -17.57
CA ASN A 444 9.67 13.29 -17.25
C ASN A 444 9.82 12.37 -16.03
N THR A 445 10.97 11.70 -15.88
CA THR A 445 11.30 10.90 -14.68
C THR A 445 11.49 11.78 -13.45
N GLN A 446 12.17 12.93 -13.57
CA GLN A 446 12.35 13.87 -12.47
C GLN A 446 11.02 14.50 -12.01
N ASP A 447 10.11 14.79 -12.93
CA ASP A 447 8.79 15.32 -12.63
C ASP A 447 7.85 14.22 -12.09
N LEU A 448 7.96 12.96 -12.56
CA LEU A 448 7.32 11.80 -11.94
C LEU A 448 7.75 11.61 -10.47
N PHE A 449 9.03 11.83 -10.16
CA PHE A 449 9.52 11.78 -8.78
C PHE A 449 8.90 12.88 -7.90
N LYS A 450 8.80 14.13 -8.39
CA LYS A 450 8.11 15.22 -7.67
C LYS A 450 6.62 14.92 -7.49
N LEU A 451 5.96 14.35 -8.49
CA LEU A 451 4.55 13.96 -8.40
C LEU A 451 4.33 12.84 -7.38
N ARG A 452 5.24 11.85 -7.29
CA ARG A 452 5.23 10.84 -6.22
C ARG A 452 5.52 11.40 -4.83
N GLU A 453 6.36 12.42 -4.73
CA GLU A 453 6.60 13.14 -3.46
C GLU A 453 5.34 13.89 -3.02
N GLN A 454 4.67 14.57 -3.95
CA GLN A 454 3.38 15.24 -3.71
C GLN A 454 2.27 14.23 -3.36
N GLU A 455 2.17 13.11 -4.08
CA GLU A 455 1.25 12.00 -3.81
C GLU A 455 1.46 11.44 -2.39
N ALA A 456 2.71 11.19 -1.98
CA ALA A 456 3.05 10.73 -0.63
C ALA A 456 2.68 11.76 0.45
N ASN A 457 2.94 13.04 0.20
CA ASN A 457 2.55 14.13 1.11
C ASN A 457 1.02 14.24 1.26
N SER A 458 0.28 14.27 0.15
CA SER A 458 -1.19 14.28 0.17
C SER A 458 -1.77 13.00 0.77
N TYR A 459 -1.15 11.83 0.60
CA TYR A 459 -1.55 10.60 1.28
C TYR A 459 -1.32 10.69 2.81
N GLY A 460 -0.23 11.32 3.24
CA GLY A 460 0.02 11.67 4.65
C GLY A 460 -1.04 12.62 5.22
N GLU A 461 -1.39 13.69 4.49
CA GLU A 461 -2.48 14.60 4.85
C GLU A 461 -3.83 13.89 4.91
N ILE A 462 -4.15 13.02 3.94
CA ILE A 462 -5.37 12.21 3.92
C ILE A 462 -5.40 11.27 5.14
N GLN A 463 -4.30 10.60 5.49
CA GLN A 463 -4.24 9.77 6.71
C GLN A 463 -4.40 10.60 7.99
N GLY A 464 -3.80 11.80 8.05
CA GLY A 464 -3.98 12.75 9.15
C GLY A 464 -5.42 13.21 9.29
N ASN A 465 -6.07 13.56 8.18
CA ASN A 465 -7.47 13.96 8.12
C ASN A 465 -8.42 12.80 8.45
N ILE A 466 -8.16 11.57 7.99
CA ILE A 466 -8.92 10.38 8.40
C ILE A 466 -8.79 10.13 9.91
N ALA A 467 -7.60 10.32 10.49
CA ALA A 467 -7.41 10.25 11.94
C ALA A 467 -8.17 11.38 12.67
N ALA A 468 -8.18 12.61 12.15
CA ALA A 468 -8.98 13.71 12.69
C ALA A 468 -10.48 13.40 12.62
N CYS A 469 -10.98 12.90 11.49
CA CYS A 469 -12.37 12.47 11.31
C CYS A 469 -12.77 11.37 12.29
N ARG A 470 -11.92 10.35 12.53
CA ARG A 470 -12.19 9.31 13.55
C ARG A 470 -12.28 9.90 14.97
N ASN A 471 -11.40 10.85 15.31
CA ASN A 471 -11.45 11.54 16.60
C ASN A 471 -12.72 12.39 16.75
N LEU A 472 -13.11 13.14 15.71
CA LEU A 472 -14.36 13.89 15.67
C LEU A 472 -15.59 12.98 15.72
N GLN A 473 -15.57 11.83 15.06
CA GLN A 473 -16.66 10.85 15.08
C GLN A 473 -16.80 10.17 16.46
N SER A 474 -15.69 9.91 17.15
CA SER A 474 -15.68 9.50 18.57
C SER A 474 -16.25 10.59 19.48
N HIS A 475 -15.92 11.87 19.22
CA HIS A 475 -16.49 13.00 19.95
C HIS A 475 -18.00 13.17 19.69
N ILE A 476 -18.46 12.97 18.44
CA ILE A 476 -19.88 12.92 18.08
C ILE A 476 -20.59 11.74 18.77
N GLN A 477 -19.95 10.57 18.87
CA GLN A 477 -20.50 9.43 19.63
C GLN A 477 -20.63 9.73 21.12
N LYS A 478 -19.65 10.41 21.74
CA LYS A 478 -19.76 10.91 23.13
C LYS A 478 -20.91 11.91 23.28
N LEU A 479 -21.00 12.92 22.40
CA LEU A 479 -22.09 13.90 22.40
C LEU A 479 -23.47 13.25 22.18
N ASN A 480 -23.56 12.23 21.32
CA ASN A 480 -24.80 11.48 21.12
C ASN A 480 -25.19 10.65 22.35
N GLN A 481 -24.23 10.08 23.08
CA GLN A 481 -24.49 9.41 24.38
C GLN A 481 -24.93 10.41 25.46
N GLU A 482 -24.32 11.59 25.52
CA GLU A 482 -24.74 12.67 26.42
C GLU A 482 -26.13 13.20 26.05
N PHE A 483 -26.43 13.40 24.77
CA PHE A 483 -27.75 13.78 24.26
C PHE A 483 -28.82 12.72 24.55
N GLN A 484 -28.52 11.44 24.31
CA GLN A 484 -29.44 10.33 24.60
C GLN A 484 -29.72 10.22 26.11
N ARG A 485 -28.72 10.48 26.96
CA ARG A 485 -28.90 10.60 28.41
C ARG A 485 -29.69 11.86 28.80
N GLN A 486 -29.53 12.98 28.09
CA GLN A 486 -30.35 14.17 28.29
C GLN A 486 -31.80 13.91 27.89
N GLN A 487 -32.06 13.17 26.80
CA GLN A 487 -33.40 12.67 26.46
C GLN A 487 -33.95 11.71 27.51
N GLU A 488 -33.16 10.78 28.06
CA GLU A 488 -33.60 9.98 29.20
C GLU A 488 -33.99 10.87 30.40
N LEU A 489 -33.15 11.85 30.76
CA LEU A 489 -33.43 12.76 31.88
C LEU A 489 -34.68 13.61 31.62
N LEU A 490 -34.86 14.10 30.38
CA LEU A 490 -36.05 14.81 29.93
C LEU A 490 -37.28 13.91 30.06
N TYR A 491 -37.24 12.68 29.54
CA TYR A 491 -38.34 11.71 29.64
C TYR A 491 -38.68 11.33 31.09
N ASN A 492 -37.69 11.23 32.00
CA ASN A 492 -37.97 11.07 33.43
C ASN A 492 -38.69 12.29 34.04
N VAL A 493 -38.36 13.50 33.58
CA VAL A 493 -39.00 14.76 34.01
C VAL A 493 -40.40 14.89 33.41
N GLU A 494 -40.57 14.62 32.11
CA GLU A 494 -41.86 14.55 31.41
C GLU A 494 -42.78 13.51 32.05
N TYR A 495 -42.27 12.34 32.44
CA TYR A 495 -43.05 11.34 33.17
C TYR A 495 -43.48 11.82 34.56
N GLN A 496 -42.64 12.59 35.27
CA GLN A 496 -43.03 13.23 36.53
C GLN A 496 -44.03 14.38 36.32
N ILE A 497 -43.89 15.14 35.24
CA ILE A 497 -44.84 16.18 34.81
C ILE A 497 -46.19 15.53 34.50
N GLN A 498 -46.25 14.48 33.66
CA GLN A 498 -47.47 13.73 33.36
C GLN A 498 -48.11 13.10 34.61
N LEU A 499 -47.33 12.71 35.63
CA LEU A 499 -47.86 12.27 36.92
C LEU A 499 -48.47 13.40 37.76
N MET A 500 -48.00 14.63 37.60
CA MET A 500 -48.62 15.82 38.22
C MET A 500 -49.80 16.34 37.39
N GLU A 501 -49.71 16.35 36.06
CA GLU A 501 -50.81 16.67 35.15
C GLU A 501 -51.97 15.68 35.31
N ARG A 502 -51.70 14.38 35.49
CA ARG A 502 -52.74 13.38 35.82
C ARG A 502 -53.37 13.58 37.21
N LYS A 503 -52.76 14.36 38.10
CA LYS A 503 -53.39 14.84 39.35
C LYS A 503 -54.18 16.14 39.11
N VAL A 504 -53.63 17.08 38.36
CA VAL A 504 -54.27 18.38 38.03
C VAL A 504 -55.51 18.21 37.14
N ALA A 505 -55.45 17.40 36.10
CA ALA A 505 -56.58 17.09 35.23
C ALA A 505 -57.71 16.37 36.00
N ARG A 506 -57.35 15.46 36.92
CA ARG A 506 -58.31 14.80 37.83
C ARG A 506 -58.91 15.77 38.86
N ALA A 507 -58.30 16.93 39.07
CA ALA A 507 -58.80 18.02 39.91
C ALA A 507 -59.51 19.14 39.13
N LYS A 508 -59.68 19.02 37.80
CA LYS A 508 -60.28 20.09 36.95
C LYS A 508 -61.58 19.73 36.22
N GLY A 509 -61.85 18.45 35.95
CA GLY A 509 -63.15 17.98 35.48
C GLY A 509 -63.47 18.21 33.99
N GLU A 510 -63.71 17.11 33.30
CA GLU A 510 -64.34 17.02 31.96
C GLU A 510 -63.59 17.64 30.76
N ARG A 511 -64.19 17.48 29.57
CA ARG A 511 -63.59 17.60 28.23
C ARG A 511 -64.66 17.99 27.20
N THR A 512 -64.29 18.73 26.16
CA THR A 512 -65.22 19.24 25.13
C THR A 512 -64.94 18.67 23.73
N LEU A 513 -65.91 18.85 22.82
CA LEU A 513 -65.94 18.17 21.51
C LEU A 513 -65.03 18.77 20.43
N GLU A 514 -64.46 19.97 20.63
CA GLU A 514 -63.61 20.63 19.64
C GLU A 514 -62.24 19.95 19.52
N GLU A 515 -61.61 19.54 20.63
CA GLU A 515 -60.34 18.77 20.65
C GLU A 515 -60.39 17.58 19.67
N LYS A 516 -61.54 16.89 19.61
CA LYS A 516 -61.70 15.68 18.79
C LYS A 516 -61.63 15.96 17.29
N LYS A 517 -62.10 17.13 16.86
CA LYS A 517 -62.20 17.50 15.43
C LYS A 517 -60.87 18.00 14.88
N ASP A 518 -60.11 18.72 15.70
CA ASP A 518 -58.75 19.14 15.34
C ASP A 518 -57.78 17.95 15.34
N LEU A 519 -57.90 17.04 16.31
CA LEU A 519 -57.15 15.77 16.30
C LEU A 519 -57.48 14.88 15.09
N GLU A 520 -58.74 14.83 14.64
CA GLU A 520 -59.11 14.09 13.41
C GLU A 520 -58.49 14.72 12.15
N ASN A 521 -58.36 16.06 12.08
CA ASN A 521 -57.63 16.75 10.99
C ASN A 521 -56.11 16.53 11.06
N GLU A 522 -55.51 16.56 12.26
CA GLU A 522 -54.08 16.28 12.43
C GLU A 522 -53.74 14.82 12.08
N ILE A 523 -54.62 13.86 12.42
CA ILE A 523 -54.49 12.45 12.02
C ILE A 523 -54.54 12.32 10.50
N GLU A 524 -55.49 12.94 9.80
CA GLU A 524 -55.57 12.84 8.33
C GLU A 524 -54.32 13.44 7.63
N GLN A 525 -53.73 14.50 8.19
CA GLN A 525 -52.47 15.06 7.71
C GLN A 525 -51.26 14.16 8.02
N ALA A 526 -51.19 13.62 9.24
CA ALA A 526 -50.15 12.68 9.64
C ALA A 526 -50.20 11.39 8.79
N GLU A 527 -51.38 10.87 8.48
CA GLU A 527 -51.57 9.72 7.59
C GLU A 527 -51.14 10.04 6.16
N LYS A 528 -51.43 11.23 5.62
CA LYS A 528 -50.94 11.65 4.28
C LYS A 528 -49.41 11.73 4.23
N ILE A 529 -48.78 12.26 5.29
CA ILE A 529 -47.31 12.33 5.41
C ILE A 529 -46.73 10.91 5.55
N PHE A 530 -47.30 10.07 6.43
CA PHE A 530 -46.87 8.69 6.64
C PHE A 530 -46.98 7.85 5.36
N ASN A 531 -48.11 7.90 4.65
CA ASN A 531 -48.31 7.18 3.38
C ASN A 531 -47.35 7.66 2.29
N LYS A 532 -46.95 8.95 2.29
CA LYS A 532 -45.90 9.44 1.39
C LYS A 532 -44.53 8.86 1.78
N VAL A 533 -44.09 9.05 3.02
CA VAL A 533 -42.82 8.51 3.53
C VAL A 533 -42.73 6.99 3.36
N GLN A 534 -43.84 6.26 3.49
CA GLN A 534 -43.91 4.83 3.25
C GLN A 534 -43.68 4.47 1.76
N LYS A 535 -44.21 5.24 0.81
CA LYS A 535 -43.93 5.08 -0.63
C LYS A 535 -42.47 5.44 -0.95
N ASP A 536 -42.01 6.60 -0.50
CA ASP A 536 -40.63 7.07 -0.69
C ASP A 536 -39.62 6.01 -0.16
N ASN A 537 -39.95 5.34 0.96
CA ASN A 537 -39.15 4.26 1.56
C ASN A 537 -39.28 2.92 0.81
N ILE A 538 -40.43 2.59 0.22
CA ILE A 538 -40.57 1.42 -0.68
C ILE A 538 -39.72 1.62 -1.95
N GLU A 539 -39.81 2.79 -2.57
CA GLU A 539 -38.99 3.15 -3.75
C GLU A 539 -37.49 3.14 -3.41
N LEU A 540 -37.11 3.65 -2.23
CA LEU A 540 -35.74 3.56 -1.73
C LEU A 540 -35.29 2.11 -1.55
N ASN A 541 -36.11 1.24 -0.95
CA ASN A 541 -35.79 -0.19 -0.79
C ASN A 541 -35.69 -0.94 -2.13
N GLU A 542 -36.47 -0.55 -3.15
CA GLU A 542 -36.28 -1.08 -4.50
C GLU A 542 -34.98 -0.58 -5.15
N SER A 543 -34.63 0.69 -4.97
CA SER A 543 -33.37 1.24 -5.48
C SER A 543 -32.15 0.58 -4.82
N LEU A 544 -32.21 0.32 -3.51
CA LEU A 544 -31.18 -0.41 -2.77
C LEU A 544 -31.05 -1.86 -3.25
N LYS A 545 -32.15 -2.56 -3.54
CA LYS A 545 -32.09 -3.91 -4.14
C LYS A 545 -31.46 -3.91 -5.54
N LYS A 546 -31.82 -2.94 -6.38
CA LYS A 546 -31.21 -2.76 -7.71
C LYS A 546 -29.70 -2.51 -7.58
N LEU A 547 -29.30 -1.64 -6.66
CA LEU A 547 -27.89 -1.35 -6.35
C LEU A 547 -27.13 -2.57 -5.78
N ASP A 548 -27.75 -3.37 -4.89
CA ASP A 548 -27.16 -4.62 -4.38
C ASP A 548 -26.93 -5.64 -5.50
N ASP A 549 -27.85 -5.75 -6.46
CA ASP A 549 -27.72 -6.65 -7.60
C ASP A 549 -26.72 -6.14 -8.65
N GLU A 550 -26.62 -4.82 -8.85
CA GLU A 550 -25.52 -4.20 -9.61
C GLU A 550 -24.16 -4.43 -8.92
N ILE A 551 -24.07 -4.26 -7.60
CA ILE A 551 -22.87 -4.58 -6.81
C ILE A 551 -22.50 -6.06 -6.92
N ARG A 552 -23.48 -6.98 -6.92
CA ARG A 552 -23.25 -8.41 -7.17
C ARG A 552 -22.74 -8.67 -8.59
N GLN A 553 -23.29 -8.00 -9.61
CA GLN A 553 -22.80 -8.12 -10.99
C GLN A 553 -21.38 -7.55 -11.15
N VAL A 554 -21.08 -6.40 -10.55
CA VAL A 554 -19.74 -5.77 -10.58
C VAL A 554 -18.72 -6.65 -9.85
N LYS A 555 -19.05 -7.21 -8.68
CA LYS A 555 -18.18 -8.17 -7.97
C LYS A 555 -17.89 -9.40 -8.83
N LYS A 556 -18.90 -9.99 -9.48
CA LYS A 556 -18.70 -11.14 -10.37
C LYS A 556 -17.86 -10.81 -11.62
N LYS A 557 -18.01 -9.60 -12.19
CA LYS A 557 -17.13 -9.11 -13.28
C LYS A 557 -15.69 -8.92 -12.78
N LEU A 558 -15.50 -8.39 -11.56
CA LEU A 558 -14.20 -8.21 -10.94
C LEU A 558 -13.52 -9.56 -10.65
N GLU A 559 -14.24 -10.55 -10.14
CA GLU A 559 -13.75 -11.93 -9.95
C GLU A 559 -13.28 -12.56 -11.28
N LEU A 560 -14.02 -12.35 -12.38
CA LEU A 560 -13.62 -12.81 -13.71
C LEU A 560 -12.33 -12.11 -14.18
N ILE A 561 -12.27 -10.77 -14.11
CA ILE A 561 -11.09 -9.97 -14.50
C ILE A 561 -9.87 -10.33 -13.65
N VAL A 562 -10.03 -10.60 -12.34
CA VAL A 562 -8.93 -11.09 -11.48
C VAL A 562 -8.46 -12.47 -11.92
N SER A 563 -9.37 -13.38 -12.29
CA SER A 563 -9.00 -14.70 -12.82
C SER A 563 -8.32 -14.64 -14.20
N GLU A 564 -8.62 -13.62 -15.01
CA GLU A 564 -8.00 -13.37 -16.30
C GLU A 564 -6.61 -12.73 -16.13
N ASN A 565 -6.48 -11.72 -15.27
CA ASN A 565 -5.19 -11.15 -14.89
C ASN A 565 -4.24 -12.19 -14.27
N GLN A 566 -4.74 -13.16 -13.50
CA GLN A 566 -3.93 -14.28 -13.00
C GLN A 566 -3.43 -15.17 -14.14
N LYS A 567 -4.29 -15.55 -15.11
CA LYS A 567 -3.86 -16.31 -16.30
C LYS A 567 -2.84 -15.54 -17.14
N PHE A 568 -3.05 -14.24 -17.33
CA PHE A 568 -2.11 -13.39 -18.07
C PHE A 568 -0.78 -13.21 -17.32
N SER A 569 -0.77 -13.12 -15.98
CA SER A 569 0.47 -13.15 -15.18
C SER A 569 1.24 -14.44 -15.40
N SER A 570 0.58 -15.60 -15.26
CA SER A 570 1.22 -16.90 -15.50
C SER A 570 1.71 -17.05 -16.95
N LEU A 571 0.96 -16.58 -17.94
CA LEU A 571 1.40 -16.58 -19.34
C LEU A 571 2.61 -15.65 -19.57
N ILE A 572 2.67 -14.49 -18.90
CA ILE A 572 3.83 -13.59 -18.93
C ILE A 572 5.03 -14.24 -18.25
N GLU A 573 4.84 -14.93 -17.13
CA GLU A 573 5.89 -15.70 -16.43
C GLU A 573 6.42 -16.86 -17.30
N GLU A 574 5.54 -17.60 -17.97
CA GLU A 574 5.90 -18.63 -18.96
C GLU A 574 6.69 -18.06 -20.15
N LEU A 575 6.22 -16.94 -20.72
CA LEU A 575 6.91 -16.26 -21.84
C LEU A 575 8.25 -15.65 -21.42
N ILE A 576 8.40 -15.16 -20.19
CA ILE A 576 9.68 -14.70 -19.65
C ILE A 576 10.65 -15.88 -19.52
N LEU A 577 10.20 -17.03 -19.00
CA LEU A 577 11.01 -18.25 -18.90
C LEU A 577 11.42 -18.80 -20.27
N GLU A 578 10.52 -18.79 -21.26
CA GLU A 578 10.85 -19.16 -22.64
C GLU A 578 11.89 -18.20 -23.23
N ASN A 579 11.71 -16.89 -23.05
CA ASN A 579 12.64 -15.88 -23.54
C ASN A 579 14.04 -16.05 -22.90
N ASP A 580 14.13 -16.21 -21.57
CA ASP A 580 15.38 -16.50 -20.85
C ASP A 580 16.06 -17.78 -21.32
N MET A 581 15.30 -18.85 -21.62
CA MET A 581 15.85 -20.07 -22.22
C MET A 581 16.42 -19.81 -23.63
N THR A 582 15.68 -19.10 -24.49
CA THR A 582 16.19 -18.74 -25.83
C THR A 582 17.40 -17.80 -25.78
N TYR A 583 17.48 -16.89 -24.80
CA TYR A 583 18.67 -16.09 -24.55
C TYR A 583 19.86 -16.95 -24.11
N GLN A 584 19.65 -17.96 -23.25
CA GLN A 584 20.73 -18.89 -22.88
C GLN A 584 21.21 -19.72 -24.08
N ASP A 585 20.31 -20.20 -24.94
CA ASP A 585 20.67 -20.93 -26.16
C ASP A 585 21.34 -20.04 -27.21
N LEU A 586 20.87 -18.81 -27.39
CA LEU A 586 21.55 -17.80 -28.22
C LEU A 586 22.98 -17.55 -27.74
N ASN A 587 23.19 -17.45 -26.42
CA ASN A 587 24.53 -17.31 -25.83
C ASN A 587 25.41 -18.57 -26.05
N LYS A 588 24.85 -19.78 -26.06
CA LYS A 588 25.58 -21.01 -26.45
C LYS A 588 25.98 -20.95 -27.93
N VAL A 589 25.07 -20.54 -28.82
CA VAL A 589 25.32 -20.39 -30.26
C VAL A 589 26.38 -19.31 -30.54
N ILE A 590 26.37 -18.20 -29.80
CA ILE A 590 27.40 -17.15 -29.89
C ILE A 590 28.77 -17.70 -29.50
N ARG A 591 28.90 -18.41 -28.36
CA ARG A 591 30.17 -19.04 -27.96
C ARG A 591 30.66 -20.07 -28.98
N ASN A 592 29.79 -20.93 -29.48
CA ASN A 592 30.14 -21.90 -30.52
C ASN A 592 30.64 -21.21 -31.80
N LYS A 593 30.01 -20.08 -32.19
CA LYS A 593 30.47 -19.25 -33.31
C LYS A 593 31.83 -18.61 -33.03
N GLU A 594 32.09 -18.13 -31.82
CA GLU A 594 33.38 -17.57 -31.40
C GLU A 594 34.48 -18.63 -31.42
N GLU A 595 34.22 -19.84 -30.90
CA GLU A 595 35.13 -20.98 -30.99
C GLU A 595 35.43 -21.37 -32.44
N ILE A 596 34.41 -21.45 -33.30
CA ILE A 596 34.58 -21.75 -34.74
C ILE A 596 35.37 -20.63 -35.45
N LEU A 597 35.19 -19.36 -35.09
CA LEU A 597 35.98 -18.25 -35.64
C LEU A 597 37.45 -18.32 -35.19
N VAL A 598 37.71 -18.68 -33.94
CA VAL A 598 39.07 -18.94 -33.44
C VAL A 598 39.71 -20.12 -34.17
N GLN A 599 38.97 -21.23 -34.37
CA GLN A 599 39.45 -22.39 -35.15
C GLN A 599 39.74 -22.02 -36.62
N HIS A 600 38.85 -21.27 -37.26
CA HIS A 600 39.06 -20.76 -38.62
C HIS A 600 40.35 -19.92 -38.71
N ASP A 601 40.56 -19.00 -37.76
CA ASP A 601 41.74 -18.13 -37.79
C ASP A 601 43.03 -18.87 -37.37
N THR A 602 42.98 -19.93 -36.55
CA THR A 602 44.15 -20.81 -36.37
C THR A 602 44.46 -21.62 -37.63
N MET A 603 43.47 -22.19 -38.31
CA MET A 603 43.67 -22.86 -39.62
C MET A 603 44.23 -21.88 -40.67
N LYS A 604 43.78 -20.63 -40.66
CA LYS A 604 44.28 -19.55 -41.54
C LYS A 604 45.74 -19.16 -41.22
N LEU A 605 46.16 -19.26 -39.96
CA LEU A 605 47.56 -19.14 -39.56
C LEU A 605 48.40 -20.36 -39.98
N GLU A 606 47.84 -21.57 -39.94
CA GLU A 606 48.52 -22.78 -40.46
C GLU A 606 48.68 -22.75 -41.98
N ILE A 607 47.63 -22.35 -42.72
CA ILE A 607 47.70 -22.11 -44.16
C ILE A 607 48.79 -21.08 -44.48
N LYS A 608 48.90 -19.99 -43.71
CA LYS A 608 49.99 -19.02 -43.86
C LYS A 608 51.37 -19.63 -43.59
N LYS A 609 51.56 -20.40 -42.51
CA LYS A 609 52.83 -21.11 -42.24
C LYS A 609 53.21 -22.06 -43.38
N ILE A 610 52.23 -22.76 -43.95
CA ILE A 610 52.43 -23.67 -45.10
C ILE A 610 52.78 -22.86 -46.36
N GLN A 611 52.13 -21.72 -46.60
CA GLN A 611 52.48 -20.80 -47.69
C GLN A 611 53.88 -20.20 -47.53
N GLU A 612 54.26 -19.80 -46.32
CA GLU A 612 55.61 -19.29 -46.00
C GLU A 612 56.68 -20.38 -46.17
N TYR A 613 56.39 -21.62 -45.75
CA TYR A 613 57.28 -22.76 -45.98
C TYR A 613 57.40 -23.10 -47.47
N LEU A 614 56.28 -23.10 -48.22
CA LEU A 614 56.26 -23.35 -49.65
C LEU A 614 56.99 -22.25 -50.43
N ASN A 615 56.79 -20.98 -50.06
CA ASN A 615 57.51 -19.84 -50.65
C ASN A 615 59.01 -19.92 -50.31
N GLY A 616 59.37 -20.27 -49.08
CA GLY A 616 60.77 -20.49 -48.68
C GLY A 616 61.42 -21.69 -49.38
N ALA A 617 60.65 -22.73 -49.71
CA ALA A 617 61.09 -23.84 -50.54
C ALA A 617 61.24 -23.41 -52.01
N ALA A 618 60.29 -22.66 -52.56
CA ALA A 618 60.34 -22.12 -53.91
C ALA A 618 61.51 -21.14 -54.11
N SER A 619 61.77 -20.26 -53.14
CA SER A 619 62.98 -19.42 -53.12
C SER A 619 64.25 -20.26 -53.08
N LYS A 620 64.34 -21.29 -52.22
CA LYS A 620 65.51 -22.20 -52.22
C LYS A 620 65.68 -22.95 -53.53
N VAL A 621 64.61 -23.37 -54.19
CA VAL A 621 64.67 -23.98 -55.53
C VAL A 621 65.13 -22.97 -56.56
N PHE A 622 64.60 -21.75 -56.55
CA PHE A 622 65.04 -20.66 -57.43
C PHE A 622 66.50 -20.25 -57.19
N ASP A 623 66.96 -20.22 -55.94
CA ASP A 623 68.36 -19.97 -55.58
C ASP A 623 69.25 -21.11 -56.08
N LEU A 624 68.83 -22.37 -55.90
CA LEU A 624 69.54 -23.54 -56.43
C LEU A 624 69.57 -23.54 -57.96
N GLU A 625 68.45 -23.27 -58.64
CA GLU A 625 68.38 -23.11 -60.10
C GLU A 625 69.29 -21.96 -60.58
N ASN A 626 69.35 -20.83 -59.85
CA ASN A 626 70.31 -19.76 -60.13
C ASN A 626 71.75 -20.21 -59.91
N THR A 627 72.08 -20.98 -58.87
CA THR A 627 73.45 -21.50 -58.71
C THR A 627 73.80 -22.53 -59.78
N VAL A 628 72.87 -23.38 -60.19
CA VAL A 628 73.05 -24.32 -61.31
C VAL A 628 73.24 -23.55 -62.61
N TYR A 629 72.44 -22.53 -62.90
CA TYR A 629 72.57 -21.68 -64.08
C TYR A 629 73.87 -20.83 -64.06
N GLN A 630 74.30 -20.36 -62.89
CA GLN A 630 75.59 -19.67 -62.74
C GLN A 630 76.78 -20.63 -62.91
N ILE A 631 76.67 -21.87 -62.39
CA ILE A 631 77.68 -22.92 -62.60
C ILE A 631 77.69 -23.36 -64.06
N GLU A 632 76.53 -23.53 -64.71
CA GLU A 632 76.43 -23.88 -66.12
C GLU A 632 76.98 -22.75 -67.00
N MET A 633 76.62 -21.49 -66.73
CA MET A 633 77.17 -20.34 -67.45
C MET A 633 78.67 -20.19 -67.21
N SER A 634 79.16 -20.42 -65.98
CA SER A 634 80.59 -20.44 -65.64
C SER A 634 81.30 -21.63 -66.28
N MET A 635 80.64 -22.78 -66.45
CA MET A 635 81.17 -23.94 -67.17
C MET A 635 81.17 -23.72 -68.69
N GLN A 636 80.17 -23.03 -69.25
CA GLN A 636 80.16 -22.65 -70.67
C GLN A 636 81.14 -21.51 -70.95
N GLU A 637 81.31 -20.55 -70.04
CA GLU A 637 82.41 -19.57 -70.06
C GLU A 637 83.74 -20.30 -69.97
N ARG A 638 83.93 -21.22 -69.02
CA ARG A 638 85.17 -21.97 -68.84
C ARG A 638 85.43 -22.96 -69.97
N GLU A 639 84.41 -23.52 -70.60
CA GLU A 639 84.52 -24.34 -71.82
C GLU A 639 84.88 -23.45 -73.01
N LYS A 640 84.32 -22.24 -73.13
CA LYS A 640 84.74 -21.26 -74.14
C LYS A 640 86.15 -20.73 -73.86
N GLU A 641 86.57 -20.55 -72.61
CA GLU A 641 87.94 -20.21 -72.24
C GLU A 641 88.88 -21.38 -72.52
N ILE A 642 88.50 -22.62 -72.22
CA ILE A 642 89.28 -23.83 -72.53
C ILE A 642 89.33 -24.04 -74.04
N GLN A 643 88.24 -23.77 -74.78
CA GLN A 643 88.20 -23.85 -76.24
C GLN A 643 88.98 -22.70 -76.89
N VAL A 644 88.96 -21.48 -76.35
CA VAL A 644 89.83 -20.37 -76.79
C VAL A 644 91.28 -20.60 -76.36
N HIS A 645 91.56 -21.19 -75.20
CA HIS A 645 92.91 -21.63 -74.82
C HIS A 645 93.38 -22.81 -75.64
N LYS A 646 92.48 -23.70 -76.08
CA LYS A 646 92.75 -24.81 -76.99
C LYS A 646 92.89 -24.32 -78.42
N ASP A 647 92.17 -23.29 -78.85
CA ASP A 647 92.33 -22.68 -80.17
C ASP A 647 93.53 -21.74 -80.19
N VAL A 648 93.90 -21.10 -79.07
CA VAL A 648 95.20 -20.46 -78.85
C VAL A 648 96.28 -21.53 -78.82
N LEU A 649 96.15 -22.63 -78.08
CA LEU A 649 97.13 -23.73 -78.08
C LEU A 649 97.18 -24.47 -79.42
N MET A 650 96.11 -24.48 -80.21
CA MET A 650 96.07 -25.04 -81.58
C MET A 650 96.52 -24.02 -82.62
N THR A 651 96.48 -22.72 -82.34
CA THR A 651 97.13 -21.67 -83.17
C THR A 651 98.54 -21.35 -82.68
N GLU A 652 98.97 -21.78 -81.50
CA GLU A 652 100.33 -21.79 -80.99
C GLU A 652 101.01 -23.11 -81.35
N HIS A 653 100.29 -24.24 -81.35
CA HIS A 653 100.73 -25.50 -81.95
C HIS A 653 100.67 -25.37 -83.47
N LYS A 654 99.68 -24.71 -84.08
CA LYS A 654 99.74 -24.37 -85.50
C LYS A 654 100.77 -23.30 -85.79
N SER A 655 100.95 -22.24 -85.00
CA SER A 655 102.07 -21.31 -85.22
C SER A 655 103.37 -22.07 -85.06
N SER A 656 103.53 -22.94 -84.05
CA SER A 656 104.72 -23.81 -83.87
C SER A 656 104.82 -24.96 -84.88
N GLU A 657 103.77 -25.32 -85.62
CA GLU A 657 103.77 -26.31 -86.72
C GLU A 657 103.93 -25.65 -88.08
N ASP A 658 103.47 -24.42 -88.27
CA ASP A 658 103.77 -23.55 -89.42
C ASP A 658 105.17 -22.97 -89.24
N GLU A 659 105.64 -22.85 -88.00
CA GLU A 659 106.99 -22.50 -87.59
C GLU A 659 107.86 -23.75 -87.38
N ARG A 660 107.30 -24.97 -87.31
CA ARG A 660 107.99 -26.26 -87.59
C ARG A 660 107.92 -26.64 -89.06
N HIS A 661 106.97 -26.13 -89.82
CA HIS A 661 106.98 -26.16 -91.27
C HIS A 661 107.95 -25.09 -91.76
N LYS A 662 108.07 -23.97 -91.05
CA LYS A 662 109.25 -23.11 -91.05
C LYS A 662 110.45 -23.72 -90.30
N ILE A 663 110.41 -24.92 -89.68
CA ILE A 663 111.62 -25.78 -89.42
C ILE A 663 111.77 -26.79 -90.58
N ALA A 664 110.91 -26.80 -91.61
CA ALA A 664 110.93 -27.80 -92.68
C ALA A 664 111.05 -27.25 -94.12
N VAL A 665 110.64 -26.00 -94.39
CA VAL A 665 110.57 -25.33 -95.71
C VAL A 665 111.45 -24.09 -95.97
N GLU A 666 111.75 -23.18 -95.07
CA GLU A 666 111.93 -23.33 -93.64
C GLU A 666 112.87 -24.50 -93.11
N LEU A 667 113.31 -25.57 -93.80
CA LEU A 667 114.60 -26.30 -93.65
C LEU A 667 115.13 -26.45 -95.05
N ALA A 668 115.03 -25.35 -95.78
CA ALA A 668 114.91 -23.92 -95.36
C ALA A 668 115.50 -23.39 -93.86
N GLU A 669 114.84 -22.62 -92.70
CA GLU A 669 114.81 -22.20 -91.00
C GLU A 669 113.67 -21.75 -89.56
N ARG A 670 112.68 -20.68 -89.07
CA ARG A 670 112.05 -19.90 -87.62
C ARG A 670 110.50 -19.82 -86.65
N LYS A 671 109.95 -19.09 -85.40
CA LYS A 671 108.74 -19.27 -84.11
C LYS A 671 107.67 -18.19 -82.99
N ASN A 672 106.30 -18.30 -82.28
CA ASN A 672 105.34 -17.95 -80.79
C ASN A 672 103.82 -17.10 -80.08
N LYS A 673 103.10 -16.84 -78.70
CA LYS A 673 101.58 -16.15 -77.97
C LYS A 673 100.77 -15.90 -76.29
N VAL A 674 99.36 -15.59 -75.68
CA VAL A 674 98.48 -14.80 -74.27
C VAL A 674 96.91 -14.94 -73.24
N LYS A 675 96.16 -14.14 -72.10
CA LYS A 675 94.95 -14.18 -70.71
C LYS A 675 93.49 -13.23 -69.93
N ASN A 676 92.52 -13.31 -68.67
CA ASN A 676 91.20 -12.42 -67.79
C ASN A 676 90.14 -12.66 -66.22
N LEU A 677 89.03 -12.17 -65.20
CA LEU A 677 87.76 -11.14 -64.40
C LEU A 677 86.44 -11.32 -63.01
N LYS A 678 85.39 -10.45 -62.21
CA LYS A 678 83.96 -10.54 -61.06
C LYS A 678 83.01 -9.49 -59.76
N ILE A 679 81.72 -9.56 -58.82
CA ILE A 679 80.73 -8.60 -57.59
C ILE A 679 79.24 -8.78 -56.38
N LYS A 680 78.43 -7.95 -55.29
CA LYS A 680 77.00 -8.02 -54.13
C LYS A 680 76.07 -7.01 -52.77
N TYR A 681 74.70 -7.02 -51.94
CA TYR A 681 73.74 -6.11 -50.66
C TYR A 681 72.27 -6.32 -49.44
N GLU A 682 71.43 -5.48 -48.35
CA GLU A 682 70.05 -5.59 -47.13
C GLU A 682 68.90 -4.52 -46.00
N SER A 683 67.82 -4.67 -44.84
CA SER A 683 66.49 -3.81 -43.89
C SER A 683 65.53 -3.82 -42.20
N LEU A 684 64.26 -3.14 -41.51
CA LEU A 684 63.36 -2.99 -39.90
C LEU A 684 61.80 -2.20 -39.06
N VAL A 685 60.90 -2.30 -37.74
CA VAL A 685 59.59 -1.43 -36.74
C VAL A 685 58.32 -1.70 -35.30
N GLN A 686 57.43 -0.87 -34.27
CA GLN A 686 55.99 -0.98 -33.09
C GLN A 686 55.04 -0.03 -31.68
N LYS A 687 53.74 -0.13 -30.76
CA LYS A 687 52.77 0.74 -29.42
C LYS A 687 51.17 0.64 -28.33
N ASN A 688 50.58 1.17 -26.94
CA ASN A 688 49.14 1.54 -25.92
C ASN A 688 49.16 2.39 -24.51
N LYS A 689 49.73 1.95 -23.37
CA LYS A 689 50.04 2.88 -22.25
C LYS A 689 51.08 3.85 -22.83
N GLY A 690 50.92 5.17 -22.80
CA GLY A 690 50.32 5.95 -21.71
C GLY A 690 51.28 6.09 -20.52
N SER A 691 52.55 5.79 -20.76
CA SER A 691 53.68 5.73 -19.83
C SER A 691 53.56 4.72 -18.68
N ASN A 692 54.73 4.27 -18.22
CA ASN A 692 54.88 3.87 -16.83
C ASN A 692 54.57 5.09 -15.94
N GLY A 693 53.98 4.84 -14.78
CA GLY A 693 53.56 5.91 -13.86
C GLY A 693 54.73 6.67 -13.22
N GLN A 694 54.46 7.54 -12.24
CA GLN A 694 53.16 7.85 -11.61
C GLN A 694 52.76 9.31 -11.93
N VAL A 695 51.56 9.84 -11.65
CA VAL A 695 50.53 9.59 -10.63
C VAL A 695 49.17 9.97 -11.24
N ASP A 696 48.07 9.35 -10.82
CA ASP A 696 46.81 10.05 -10.44
C ASP A 696 45.79 9.04 -9.92
N ASN A 697 45.33 9.28 -8.68
CA ASN A 697 44.24 8.53 -8.06
C ASN A 697 42.91 9.15 -8.48
N VAL A 698 41.85 8.31 -8.52
CA VAL A 698 40.46 8.69 -8.83
C VAL A 698 40.36 9.28 -10.27
N HIS A 699 39.63 8.69 -11.20
CA HIS A 699 38.22 8.29 -11.13
C HIS A 699 37.96 7.13 -12.14
N GLU A 700 37.02 6.18 -12.02
CA GLU A 700 36.05 5.85 -10.96
C GLU A 700 35.16 4.64 -11.39
N HIS A 701 34.56 3.90 -10.44
CA HIS A 701 33.09 3.73 -10.51
C HIS A 701 32.55 5.06 -9.99
N SER A 702 31.73 5.80 -10.75
CA SER A 702 31.51 7.23 -10.46
C SER A 702 31.27 7.50 -8.97
N GLN A 703 31.75 8.61 -8.40
CA GLN A 703 31.49 8.96 -6.99
C GLN A 703 29.98 8.79 -6.69
N ALA A 704 29.15 9.12 -7.69
CA ALA A 704 27.73 8.84 -7.76
C ALA A 704 27.32 7.37 -7.49
N TYR A 705 27.95 6.33 -8.05
CA TYR A 705 27.52 4.93 -7.91
C TYR A 705 27.53 4.44 -6.45
N TYR A 706 28.63 4.63 -5.73
CA TYR A 706 28.71 4.24 -4.32
C TYR A 706 28.00 5.24 -3.38
N VAL A 707 27.89 6.52 -3.76
CA VAL A 707 27.05 7.49 -3.05
C VAL A 707 25.56 7.20 -3.23
N ILE A 708 25.09 6.76 -4.41
CA ILE A 708 23.69 6.39 -4.68
C ILE A 708 23.29 5.19 -3.81
N LYS A 709 24.11 4.13 -3.76
CA LYS A 709 23.80 2.99 -2.89
C LYS A 709 23.77 3.38 -1.40
N ALA A 710 24.74 4.19 -0.95
CA ALA A 710 24.77 4.70 0.43
C ALA A 710 23.65 5.72 0.75
N ALA A 711 23.07 6.38 -0.26
CA ALA A 711 21.91 7.26 -0.11
C ALA A 711 20.60 6.47 -0.04
N GLN A 712 20.42 5.44 -0.88
CA GLN A 712 19.24 4.58 -0.90
C GLN A 712 19.04 3.85 0.43
N GLU A 713 20.08 3.18 0.93
CA GLU A 713 20.03 2.49 2.24
C GLU A 713 19.78 3.46 3.42
N ARG A 714 20.09 4.77 3.25
CA ARG A 714 19.86 5.81 4.26
C ARG A 714 18.43 6.37 4.22
N GLU A 715 17.82 6.50 3.04
CA GLU A 715 16.42 6.95 2.91
C GLU A 715 15.44 5.85 3.36
N GLU A 716 15.70 4.59 3.03
CA GLU A 716 14.85 3.45 3.46
C GLU A 716 14.80 3.27 4.98
N LEU A 717 15.90 3.56 5.69
CA LEU A 717 15.96 3.55 7.15
C LEU A 717 15.26 4.76 7.79
N GLN A 718 15.16 5.88 7.07
CA GLN A 718 14.45 7.07 7.58
C GLN A 718 12.93 6.96 7.39
N ARG A 719 12.45 6.50 6.22
CA ARG A 719 11.01 6.24 5.99
C ARG A 719 10.40 5.28 7.02
N LYS A 720 11.16 4.25 7.46
CA LYS A 720 10.76 3.30 8.51
C LYS A 720 10.72 3.91 9.92
N GLY A 721 11.38 5.03 10.16
CA GLY A 721 11.27 5.79 11.43
C GLY A 721 9.98 6.61 11.50
N ASP A 722 9.62 7.27 10.40
CA ASP A 722 8.45 8.15 10.36
C ASP A 722 7.13 7.38 10.41
N GLU A 723 7.04 6.19 9.79
CA GLU A 723 5.89 5.29 9.95
C GLU A 723 5.67 4.81 11.40
N LEU A 724 6.73 4.62 12.19
CA LEU A 724 6.60 4.21 13.59
C LEU A 724 6.14 5.38 14.48
N ASN A 725 6.66 6.58 14.27
CA ASN A 725 6.20 7.79 14.98
C ASN A 725 4.72 8.11 14.67
N ALA A 726 4.28 7.93 13.42
CA ALA A 726 2.89 8.15 13.00
C ALA A 726 1.89 7.20 13.69
N ASN A 727 2.33 6.01 14.12
CA ASN A 727 1.49 5.05 14.83
C ASN A 727 1.40 5.33 16.34
N ILE A 728 2.48 5.79 16.98
CA ILE A 728 2.48 6.16 18.41
C ILE A 728 1.46 7.29 18.70
N LEU A 729 1.43 8.31 17.84
CA LEU A 729 0.50 9.45 17.93
C LEU A 729 -0.97 9.12 17.62
N LYS A 730 -1.29 7.89 17.15
CA LYS A 730 -2.67 7.38 17.06
C LYS A 730 -3.10 6.77 18.40
N SER A 731 -2.28 5.91 19.00
CA SER A 731 -2.60 5.20 20.25
C SER A 731 -2.87 6.14 21.45
N GLU A 732 -2.16 7.26 21.57
CA GLU A 732 -2.36 8.20 22.69
C GLU A 732 -3.74 8.88 22.67
N LYS A 733 -4.34 9.07 21.48
CA LYS A 733 -5.66 9.70 21.33
C LYS A 733 -6.81 8.74 21.66
N GLU A 734 -6.59 7.44 21.51
CA GLU A 734 -7.58 6.40 21.80
C GLU A 734 -7.71 6.11 23.31
N LEU A 735 -6.66 6.33 24.11
CA LEU A 735 -6.74 6.25 25.57
C LEU A 735 -7.66 7.33 26.18
N ILE A 736 -7.56 8.58 25.71
CA ILE A 736 -8.38 9.72 26.16
C ILE A 736 -9.86 9.55 25.72
N ALA A 737 -10.15 8.64 24.78
CA ALA A 737 -11.52 8.29 24.43
C ALA A 737 -12.25 7.56 25.58
N LEU A 738 -11.57 6.67 26.31
CA LEU A 738 -12.21 5.69 27.21
C LEU A 738 -12.59 6.21 28.61
N GLU A 739 -11.97 7.29 29.11
CA GLU A 739 -12.15 7.72 30.50
C GLU A 739 -13.55 8.34 30.78
N ASN A 740 -14.10 9.12 29.83
CA ASN A 740 -15.33 9.90 30.07
C ASN A 740 -16.60 9.04 30.25
N THR A 741 -16.65 7.81 29.71
CA THR A 741 -17.87 6.99 29.71
C THR A 741 -18.23 6.43 31.09
N LEU A 742 -17.25 6.31 31.99
CA LEU A 742 -17.43 5.68 33.31
C LEU A 742 -18.13 6.61 34.33
N SER A 743 -17.97 7.93 34.19
CA SER A 743 -18.52 8.94 35.11
C SER A 743 -20.06 8.91 35.19
N HIS A 744 -20.73 8.58 34.09
CA HIS A 744 -22.18 8.59 33.98
C HIS A 744 -22.92 7.46 34.76
N LEU A 745 -22.16 6.49 35.30
CA LEU A 745 -22.54 5.48 36.31
C LEU A 745 -23.62 5.86 37.37
N LYS A 746 -23.31 6.85 38.22
CA LYS A 746 -23.66 6.74 39.67
C LYS A 746 -24.96 7.39 40.16
N ASN A 747 -25.50 8.43 39.52
CA ASN A 747 -26.41 9.37 40.21
C ASN A 747 -27.90 8.98 40.36
N ARG A 748 -28.38 7.86 39.80
CA ARG A 748 -29.84 7.61 39.67
C ARG A 748 -30.53 6.98 40.89
N ASN A 749 -29.79 6.40 41.84
CA ASN A 749 -30.36 5.48 42.86
C ASN A 749 -30.91 6.12 44.16
N SER A 750 -30.77 7.44 44.39
CA SER A 750 -30.85 7.99 45.77
C SER A 750 -32.19 8.58 46.25
N LYS A 751 -33.25 8.63 45.44
CA LYS A 751 -34.41 9.54 45.68
C LYS A 751 -35.68 8.94 46.32
N TYR A 752 -35.72 7.66 46.70
CA TYR A 752 -37.00 6.94 46.89
C TYR A 752 -37.55 6.84 48.34
N ARG A 753 -36.92 7.45 49.35
CA ARG A 753 -36.98 6.88 50.72
C ARG A 753 -38.00 7.47 51.71
N ASP A 754 -38.10 8.79 51.85
CA ASP A 754 -38.65 9.39 53.09
C ASP A 754 -39.86 10.32 52.86
N SER A 755 -41.08 9.87 53.18
CA SER A 755 -42.32 10.64 52.96
C SER A 755 -43.41 10.53 54.05
N PHE A 756 -43.20 9.74 55.12
CA PHE A 756 -44.35 9.15 55.84
C PHE A 756 -44.75 9.71 57.21
N LEU A 757 -43.95 10.55 57.87
CA LEU A 757 -44.17 10.88 59.30
C LEU A 757 -44.29 12.38 59.60
N ASN A 758 -45.35 12.99 59.05
CA ASN A 758 -45.97 14.16 59.68
C ASN A 758 -46.74 13.74 60.95
N LYS A 759 -46.93 14.69 61.88
CA LYS A 759 -47.80 14.52 63.06
C LYS A 759 -49.23 15.02 62.78
N GLY A 760 -50.15 14.66 63.67
CA GLY A 760 -51.57 15.02 63.62
C GLY A 760 -51.91 16.50 63.90
N ILE A 761 -53.20 16.76 64.09
CA ILE A 761 -53.85 18.07 64.01
C ILE A 761 -54.55 18.44 65.34
N THR A 762 -54.91 19.73 65.47
CA THR A 762 -55.63 20.41 66.57
C THR A 762 -57.16 20.16 66.50
N ILE A 763 -57.98 21.22 66.40
CA ILE A 763 -59.45 21.24 66.14
C ILE A 763 -60.34 20.95 67.39
N GLU A 764 -61.39 21.71 67.72
CA GLU A 764 -61.73 23.08 67.30
C GLU A 764 -62.18 23.97 68.47
N ASP A 765 -63.11 23.56 69.35
CA ASP A 765 -63.71 24.44 70.39
C ASP A 765 -62.79 24.88 71.53
N LYS A 766 -61.55 24.39 71.53
CA LYS A 766 -60.44 25.07 72.21
C LYS A 766 -60.39 26.56 71.80
N GLN A 767 -60.71 26.87 70.54
CA GLN A 767 -60.46 28.12 69.82
C GLN A 767 -61.39 29.32 70.14
N TYR A 768 -62.51 29.19 70.87
CA TYR A 768 -63.36 30.38 71.19
C TYR A 768 -63.21 30.88 72.64
N LEU A 769 -63.04 29.99 73.62
CA LEU A 769 -62.55 30.39 74.94
C LEU A 769 -61.03 30.62 74.92
N GLU A 770 -60.26 29.98 74.02
CA GLU A 770 -59.06 30.64 73.49
C GLU A 770 -59.47 31.99 72.90
N GLY A 771 -60.23 32.08 71.81
CA GLY A 771 -60.49 33.31 71.04
C GLY A 771 -60.78 34.63 71.81
N LEU A 772 -61.50 34.61 72.95
CA LEU A 772 -61.77 35.82 73.74
C LEU A 772 -60.88 35.97 74.98
N GLU A 773 -60.37 34.90 75.58
CA GLU A 773 -59.22 35.03 76.48
C GLU A 773 -57.93 35.36 75.71
N GLU A 774 -57.84 35.04 74.42
CA GLU A 774 -56.80 35.46 73.48
C GLU A 774 -56.91 36.95 73.16
N GLN A 775 -58.09 37.55 73.34
CA GLN A 775 -58.27 39.00 73.28
C GLN A 775 -58.03 39.68 74.63
N CYS A 776 -58.43 39.10 75.78
CA CYS A 776 -58.20 39.74 77.09
C CYS A 776 -56.99 39.17 77.86
N ARG A 777 -57.01 37.92 78.32
CA ARG A 777 -55.81 37.29 78.90
C ARG A 777 -54.63 37.32 77.92
N ALA A 778 -54.84 37.45 76.60
CA ALA A 778 -53.80 37.53 75.56
C ALA A 778 -53.81 38.75 74.62
N ALA A 779 -54.52 39.85 74.94
CA ALA A 779 -53.94 41.20 74.74
C ALA A 779 -53.10 41.60 75.95
N SER A 780 -53.52 41.23 77.18
CA SER A 780 -52.65 41.24 78.35
C SER A 780 -51.43 40.40 78.07
N GLN A 781 -51.57 39.13 77.70
CA GLN A 781 -50.54 38.33 77.05
C GLN A 781 -50.47 38.54 75.52
N ASN A 782 -50.61 39.77 75.02
CA ASN A 782 -49.91 40.26 73.82
C ASN A 782 -48.81 41.21 74.29
N LEU A 783 -49.10 42.04 75.30
CA LEU A 783 -48.13 42.85 76.01
C LEU A 783 -47.21 42.00 76.91
N PHE A 784 -47.73 40.92 77.47
CA PHE A 784 -47.07 39.93 78.32
C PHE A 784 -46.63 38.71 77.50
N LYS A 785 -47.21 38.38 76.32
CA LYS A 785 -46.48 37.59 75.30
C LYS A 785 -45.37 38.42 74.68
N LYS A 786 -45.45 39.75 74.53
CA LYS A 786 -44.29 40.55 74.06
C LYS A 786 -43.29 40.80 75.19
N ARG A 787 -43.72 40.98 76.44
CA ARG A 787 -42.79 41.03 77.59
C ARG A 787 -42.21 39.67 77.92
N ASP A 788 -42.91 38.56 77.68
CA ASP A 788 -42.39 37.21 77.83
C ASP A 788 -41.81 36.62 76.54
N ILE A 789 -42.00 37.19 75.35
CA ILE A 789 -41.22 36.85 74.14
C ILE A 789 -40.00 37.78 74.08
N LEU A 790 -40.01 38.95 74.71
CA LEU A 790 -38.80 39.74 74.94
C LEU A 790 -38.04 39.21 76.17
N GLN A 791 -38.71 38.80 77.26
CA GLN A 791 -38.06 38.04 78.32
C GLN A 791 -37.79 36.58 77.96
N LYS A 792 -38.46 35.92 77.00
CA LYS A 792 -38.05 34.61 76.48
C LYS A 792 -37.09 34.73 75.31
N LEU A 793 -37.03 35.80 74.51
CA LEU A 793 -35.85 36.01 73.65
C LEU A 793 -34.67 36.49 74.48
N GLN A 794 -34.83 37.26 75.56
CA GLN A 794 -33.72 37.54 76.47
C GLN A 794 -33.37 36.32 77.31
N LYS A 795 -34.33 35.54 77.81
CA LYS A 795 -34.04 34.29 78.54
C LYS A 795 -33.71 33.12 77.63
N GLU A 796 -34.03 33.07 76.35
CA GLU A 796 -33.55 32.05 75.40
C GLU A 796 -32.28 32.55 74.72
N TYR A 797 -32.05 33.85 74.55
CA TYR A 797 -30.71 34.35 74.26
C TYR A 797 -29.78 34.11 75.46
N GLU A 798 -30.21 34.31 76.71
CA GLU A 798 -29.41 34.02 77.90
C GLU A 798 -29.41 32.53 78.28
N LEU A 799 -30.48 31.75 78.04
CA LEU A 799 -30.52 30.31 78.27
C LEU A 799 -29.96 29.53 77.10
N ASP A 800 -29.87 30.06 75.88
CA ASP A 800 -29.12 29.43 74.78
C ASP A 800 -27.70 29.98 74.71
N LYS A 801 -27.38 31.16 75.29
CA LYS A 801 -25.99 31.50 75.66
C LYS A 801 -25.53 30.67 76.87
N ARG A 802 -26.39 30.43 77.86
CA ARG A 802 -26.13 29.50 78.99
C ARG A 802 -26.32 28.04 78.62
N ARG A 803 -27.04 27.64 77.57
CA ARG A 803 -27.08 26.24 77.04
C ARG A 803 -26.04 26.02 75.97
N LEU A 804 -25.56 27.04 75.27
CA LEU A 804 -24.33 26.89 74.51
C LEU A 804 -23.15 26.73 75.49
N LEU A 805 -23.17 27.37 76.67
CA LEU A 805 -22.28 27.04 77.79
C LEU A 805 -22.62 25.73 78.53
N GLU A 806 -23.89 25.43 78.82
CA GLU A 806 -24.29 24.25 79.58
C GLU A 806 -24.20 23.00 78.72
N TYR A 807 -24.58 22.99 77.45
CA TYR A 807 -24.27 21.84 76.59
C TYR A 807 -22.74 21.67 76.45
N TYR A 808 -21.95 22.75 76.42
CA TYR A 808 -20.48 22.63 76.51
C TYR A 808 -20.02 21.98 77.84
N ASN A 809 -20.64 22.31 78.97
CA ASN A 809 -20.27 21.84 80.32
C ASN A 809 -21.02 20.59 80.84
N LYS A 810 -22.10 20.18 80.18
CA LYS A 810 -23.06 19.13 80.60
C LYS A 810 -23.07 17.96 79.63
N THR A 811 -22.63 18.17 78.38
CA THR A 811 -22.06 17.08 77.56
C THR A 811 -20.79 16.53 78.23
N GLN A 812 -20.06 17.35 78.99
CA GLN A 812 -18.97 16.86 79.85
C GLN A 812 -19.46 16.07 81.08
N LEU A 813 -20.63 16.38 81.64
CA LEU A 813 -21.05 15.92 82.99
C LEU A 813 -22.17 14.86 83.01
N LEU A 814 -23.13 14.89 82.08
CA LEU A 814 -24.13 13.79 81.94
C LEU A 814 -23.48 12.47 81.51
N ASN A 815 -22.34 12.54 80.81
CA ASN A 815 -21.45 11.41 80.54
C ASN A 815 -20.92 10.70 81.81
N GLN A 816 -21.19 11.20 83.02
CA GLN A 816 -20.68 10.64 84.28
C GLN A 816 -21.76 10.17 85.28
N ARG A 817 -22.98 10.70 85.26
CA ARG A 817 -23.90 10.58 86.43
C ARG A 817 -25.11 9.64 86.26
N GLN A 818 -25.57 9.38 85.04
CA GLN A 818 -26.73 8.50 84.82
C GLN A 818 -26.46 7.03 85.21
N GLN A 819 -25.19 6.64 85.32
CA GLN A 819 -24.74 5.28 85.67
C GLN A 819 -25.09 4.81 87.10
N GLN A 820 -25.74 5.64 87.94
CA GLN A 820 -25.81 5.42 89.40
C GLN A 820 -27.23 5.18 89.96
N THR A 821 -28.12 6.17 89.93
CA THR A 821 -29.20 6.28 90.94
C THR A 821 -30.47 5.43 90.70
N GLN A 822 -30.57 4.68 89.60
CA GLN A 822 -31.73 3.81 89.31
C GLN A 822 -31.96 2.73 90.41
N GLN A 823 -30.96 2.48 91.25
CA GLN A 823 -30.87 1.36 92.20
C GLN A 823 -31.62 1.57 93.54
N ILE A 824 -32.28 2.72 93.77
CA ILE A 824 -32.75 3.13 95.11
C ILE A 824 -34.26 3.07 95.31
N ILE A 825 -35.07 3.46 94.31
CA ILE A 825 -36.47 3.87 94.52
C ILE A 825 -37.42 2.73 94.89
N ASP A 826 -37.20 1.52 94.38
CA ASP A 826 -38.13 0.37 94.47
C ASP A 826 -38.41 -0.16 95.90
N LYS A 827 -37.80 0.44 96.92
CA LYS A 827 -37.98 0.07 98.33
C LYS A 827 -39.20 0.74 98.97
N TYR A 828 -39.30 2.07 98.91
CA TYR A 828 -40.21 2.84 99.78
C TYR A 828 -41.70 2.75 99.42
N MET A 829 -42.06 2.37 98.19
CA MET A 829 -43.48 2.22 97.82
C MET A 829 -44.22 1.21 98.70
N LYS A 830 -43.52 0.23 99.29
CA LYS A 830 -44.10 -0.79 100.17
C LYS A 830 -44.51 -0.27 101.55
N ASP A 831 -44.06 0.91 101.96
CA ASP A 831 -44.28 1.42 103.31
C ASP A 831 -45.57 2.25 103.47
N ILE A 832 -46.07 2.85 102.37
CA ILE A 832 -47.21 3.79 102.40
C ILE A 832 -48.57 3.07 102.47
N ASP A 833 -48.76 1.98 101.74
CA ASP A 833 -50.01 1.18 101.75
C ASP A 833 -50.41 0.73 103.16
N ASN A 834 -49.41 0.49 104.02
CA ASN A 834 -49.57 0.11 105.42
C ASN A 834 -50.15 1.21 106.33
N GLN A 835 -50.22 2.47 105.87
CA GLN A 835 -50.74 3.58 106.67
C GLN A 835 -52.24 3.85 106.42
N GLN A 836 -52.71 3.80 105.18
CA GLN A 836 -54.11 4.16 104.85
C GLN A 836 -55.14 3.31 105.59
N TYR A 837 -54.87 2.00 105.74
CA TYR A 837 -55.68 1.03 106.52
C TYR A 837 -55.85 1.37 108.02
N LYS A 838 -55.14 2.36 108.55
CA LYS A 838 -55.28 2.84 109.93
C LYS A 838 -56.30 3.97 110.06
N ILE A 839 -56.45 4.82 109.04
CA ILE A 839 -57.27 6.05 109.11
C ILE A 839 -58.77 5.75 109.01
N GLN A 840 -59.20 4.95 108.02
CA GLN A 840 -60.62 4.58 107.83
C GLN A 840 -61.29 3.99 109.10
N ARG A 841 -60.48 3.38 109.98
CA ARG A 841 -60.95 2.75 111.21
C ARG A 841 -61.34 3.75 112.31
N ALA A 842 -60.87 5.00 112.24
CA ALA A 842 -61.12 6.03 113.24
C ALA A 842 -62.46 6.74 113.03
N GLU A 843 -62.77 7.13 111.79
CA GLU A 843 -63.92 7.99 111.45
C GLU A 843 -65.27 7.32 111.75
N GLN A 844 -65.37 6.00 111.52
CA GLN A 844 -66.57 5.22 111.83
C GLN A 844 -66.95 5.23 113.34
N GLY A 845 -65.96 5.43 114.22
CA GLY A 845 -66.19 5.56 115.67
C GLY A 845 -66.81 6.90 116.07
N TYR A 846 -66.44 7.98 115.38
CA TYR A 846 -66.92 9.33 115.66
C TYR A 846 -68.43 9.46 115.38
N ASN A 847 -68.87 9.05 114.19
CA ASN A 847 -70.25 9.22 113.74
C ASN A 847 -71.28 8.45 114.60
N ARG A 848 -70.91 7.29 115.15
CA ARG A 848 -71.76 6.53 116.10
C ARG A 848 -72.03 7.26 117.42
N SER A 849 -71.20 8.22 117.79
CA SER A 849 -71.30 8.93 119.07
C SER A 849 -72.29 10.10 119.02
N ILE A 850 -72.36 10.81 117.88
CA ILE A 850 -73.25 11.96 117.67
C ILE A 850 -74.73 11.55 117.73
N LEU A 851 -75.10 10.45 117.06
CA LEU A 851 -76.49 9.97 116.99
C LEU A 851 -77.10 9.66 118.37
N LYS A 852 -76.30 9.19 119.33
CA LYS A 852 -76.77 8.89 120.70
C LYS A 852 -77.12 10.13 121.51
N ILE A 853 -76.62 11.31 121.15
CA ILE A 853 -76.87 12.57 121.87
C ILE A 853 -78.25 13.13 121.49
N GLN A 854 -78.63 13.06 120.21
CA GLN A 854 -79.91 13.58 119.71
C GLN A 854 -81.13 12.81 120.25
N GLN A 855 -81.02 11.49 120.46
CA GLN A 855 -82.16 10.65 120.87
C GLN A 855 -82.67 10.88 122.30
N LYS A 856 -81.90 11.50 123.21
CA LYS A 856 -82.29 11.60 124.63
C LYS A 856 -83.20 12.78 125.00
N LYS A 857 -83.47 13.73 124.09
CA LYS A 857 -84.34 14.92 124.31
C LYS A 857 -84.12 15.65 125.66
N ILE A 858 -82.87 15.72 126.13
CA ILE A 858 -82.50 16.59 127.26
C ILE A 858 -82.37 18.01 126.73
N ASN A 859 -83.08 18.97 127.33
CA ASN A 859 -83.07 20.36 126.90
C ASN A 859 -81.68 21.00 127.10
N ILE A 860 -81.16 21.66 126.07
CA ILE A 860 -79.77 22.15 125.98
C ILE A 860 -79.59 23.52 126.68
N ASP A 861 -80.66 24.27 126.90
CA ASP A 861 -80.59 25.66 127.39
C ASP A 861 -80.19 25.81 128.88
N ASN A 862 -80.12 24.72 129.65
CA ASN A 862 -79.84 24.79 131.09
C ASN A 862 -78.35 24.59 131.42
N LYS A 863 -77.59 25.70 131.36
CA LYS A 863 -76.11 25.76 131.45
C LYS A 863 -75.46 25.20 132.74
N ASN A 864 -76.22 24.81 133.75
CA ASN A 864 -75.71 24.27 135.03
C ASN A 864 -75.72 22.73 135.14
N ASN A 865 -75.92 21.98 134.04
CA ASN A 865 -75.80 20.52 134.08
C ASN A 865 -74.31 20.07 134.16
N PRO A 866 -73.87 19.39 135.25
CA PRO A 866 -72.46 19.08 135.49
C PRO A 866 -71.84 18.13 134.45
N TYR A 867 -72.65 17.30 133.77
CA TYR A 867 -72.15 16.29 132.83
C TYR A 867 -71.36 16.90 131.65
N ILE A 868 -71.65 18.15 131.28
CA ILE A 868 -70.99 18.86 130.18
C ILE A 868 -69.59 19.38 130.59
N LYS A 869 -69.34 19.63 131.88
CA LYS A 869 -68.01 20.07 132.37
C LYS A 869 -66.97 18.95 132.29
N GLN A 870 -67.34 17.72 132.67
CA GLN A 870 -66.41 16.58 132.70
C GLN A 870 -65.99 16.16 131.28
N LEU A 871 -66.94 16.11 130.33
CA LEU A 871 -66.66 15.80 128.92
C LEU A 871 -65.68 16.79 128.26
N LYS A 872 -65.66 18.06 128.67
CA LYS A 872 -64.67 19.03 128.17
C LYS A 872 -63.26 18.80 128.71
N TYR A 873 -63.10 18.20 129.88
CA TYR A 873 -61.80 17.92 130.48
C TYR A 873 -61.08 16.79 129.72
N GLU A 874 -61.78 15.67 129.49
CA GLU A 874 -61.24 14.47 128.80
C GLU A 874 -60.80 14.75 127.35
N ILE A 875 -61.34 15.79 126.70
CA ILE A 875 -60.98 16.17 125.32
C ILE A 875 -59.59 16.85 125.27
N GLU A 876 -59.27 17.77 126.19
CA GLU A 876 -57.94 18.40 126.24
C GLU A 876 -56.85 17.42 126.68
N VAL A 877 -57.20 16.49 127.58
CA VAL A 877 -56.34 15.40 128.04
C VAL A 877 -55.86 14.49 126.89
N ASN A 878 -56.69 14.28 125.86
CA ASN A 878 -56.32 13.44 124.71
C ASN A 878 -55.53 14.19 123.63
N LYS A 879 -55.90 15.44 123.29
CA LYS A 879 -55.15 16.26 122.29
C LYS A 879 -53.66 16.35 122.60
N THR A 880 -53.34 16.50 123.89
CA THR A 880 -52.00 16.76 124.39
C THR A 880 -51.06 15.54 124.28
N LYS A 881 -51.57 14.31 124.43
CA LYS A 881 -50.82 13.08 124.10
C LYS A 881 -50.54 12.93 122.60
N THR A 882 -51.52 13.25 121.75
CA THR A 882 -51.36 13.17 120.29
C THR A 882 -50.24 14.09 119.79
N LEU A 883 -50.18 15.31 120.33
CA LEU A 883 -49.18 16.32 119.97
C LEU A 883 -47.74 15.87 120.32
N LEU A 884 -47.57 15.23 121.49
CA LEU A 884 -46.31 14.61 121.91
C LEU A 884 -45.85 13.48 120.96
N SER A 885 -46.79 12.69 120.43
CA SER A 885 -46.48 11.65 119.44
C SER A 885 -45.96 12.24 118.12
N SER A 886 -46.62 13.29 117.61
CA SER A 886 -46.21 13.94 116.36
C SER A 886 -44.86 14.67 116.41
N LEU A 887 -44.43 15.13 117.60
CA LEU A 887 -43.10 15.75 117.77
C LEU A 887 -41.95 14.72 117.72
N TYR A 888 -42.21 13.46 118.11
CA TYR A 888 -41.23 12.39 118.01
C TYR A 888 -40.94 12.02 116.55
N THR A 889 -41.98 11.87 115.72
CA THR A 889 -41.83 11.59 114.27
C THR A 889 -41.15 12.75 113.54
N LEU A 890 -41.52 14.00 113.86
CA LEU A 890 -40.91 15.20 113.27
C LEU A 890 -39.39 15.30 113.51
N SER A 891 -38.89 14.68 114.60
CA SER A 891 -37.46 14.62 114.92
C SER A 891 -36.68 13.63 114.06
N GLN A 892 -37.30 12.56 113.55
CA GLN A 892 -36.63 11.59 112.68
C GLN A 892 -36.68 11.97 111.21
N ASP A 893 -37.82 12.51 110.74
CA ASP A 893 -38.02 12.80 109.31
C ASP A 893 -37.30 14.08 108.84
N ILE A 894 -36.95 14.99 109.77
CA ILE A 894 -36.22 16.24 109.48
C ILE A 894 -35.05 16.41 110.47
N PRO A 895 -33.83 15.93 110.14
CA PRO A 895 -32.68 15.98 111.06
C PRO A 895 -32.30 17.39 111.55
N GLU A 896 -32.54 18.42 110.73
CA GLU A 896 -32.29 19.83 111.06
C GLU A 896 -33.20 20.34 112.20
N ILE A 897 -34.38 19.75 112.36
CA ILE A 897 -35.35 20.08 113.43
C ILE A 897 -35.07 19.25 114.69
N SER A 898 -34.47 18.06 114.57
CA SER A 898 -34.12 17.17 115.69
C SER A 898 -33.30 17.90 116.77
N VAL A 899 -32.26 18.64 116.35
CA VAL A 899 -31.38 19.40 117.26
C VAL A 899 -32.15 20.49 118.03
N LEU A 900 -33.07 21.20 117.37
CA LEU A 900 -33.90 22.24 117.99
C LEU A 900 -34.86 21.65 119.04
N ILE A 901 -35.44 20.47 118.76
CA ILE A 901 -36.33 19.79 119.71
C ILE A 901 -35.54 19.31 120.94
N ASP A 902 -34.39 18.65 120.75
CA ASP A 902 -33.59 18.10 121.86
C ASP A 902 -33.00 19.18 122.79
N GLN A 903 -32.64 20.36 122.28
CA GLN A 903 -32.11 21.45 123.11
C GLN A 903 -33.18 22.07 124.01
N VAL A 904 -34.38 22.36 123.48
CA VAL A 904 -35.52 22.94 124.22
C VAL A 904 -35.96 22.04 125.39
N LEU A 905 -35.80 20.71 125.22
CA LEU A 905 -36.16 19.71 126.22
C LEU A 905 -35.13 19.59 127.36
N LYS A 906 -33.83 19.65 127.07
CA LYS A 906 -32.76 19.49 128.07
C LYS A 906 -32.78 20.55 129.17
N GLU A 907 -32.99 21.83 128.86
CA GLU A 907 -32.95 22.89 129.87
C GLU A 907 -34.20 22.94 130.77
N LYS A 908 -35.37 22.58 130.24
CA LYS A 908 -36.61 22.45 131.03
C LYS A 908 -36.62 21.25 131.98
N LYS A 909 -35.56 20.43 132.00
CA LYS A 909 -35.47 19.12 132.67
C LYS A 909 -36.58 18.13 132.25
N LEU A 910 -37.09 18.27 131.02
CA LEU A 910 -38.14 17.42 130.46
C LEU A 910 -37.58 16.65 129.27
N THR A 911 -37.21 15.38 129.46
CA THR A 911 -36.68 14.54 128.38
C THR A 911 -37.78 14.11 127.41
N LEU A 912 -37.50 14.16 126.09
CA LEU A 912 -38.26 13.44 125.07
C LEU A 912 -38.34 11.95 125.48
N PRO A 913 -39.53 11.31 125.52
CA PRO A 913 -39.60 9.87 125.80
C PRO A 913 -38.84 9.08 124.72
N SER A 914 -37.86 8.27 125.14
CA SER A 914 -36.97 7.51 124.25
C SER A 914 -37.64 6.36 123.48
N LYS A 915 -38.95 6.19 123.66
CA LYS A 915 -39.85 5.41 122.81
C LYS A 915 -41.16 6.20 122.68
N ALA A 916 -41.78 6.16 121.50
CA ALA A 916 -43.10 6.75 121.29
C ALA A 916 -44.10 6.23 122.34
N PRO A 917 -44.74 7.12 123.15
CA PRO A 917 -45.62 6.68 124.22
C PRO A 917 -46.94 6.14 123.67
N SER A 918 -47.40 5.03 124.24
CA SER A 918 -48.75 4.52 124.02
C SER A 918 -49.81 5.55 124.43
N SER A 919 -51.00 5.42 123.84
CA SER A 919 -52.19 6.27 124.04
C SER A 919 -52.53 6.62 125.50
N ILE A 920 -53.25 7.74 125.68
CA ILE A 920 -53.96 8.23 126.89
C ILE A 920 -53.12 9.13 127.84
N ASP A 921 -53.64 10.35 128.10
CA ASP A 921 -53.27 11.46 129.05
C ASP A 921 -52.01 12.39 128.88
N ILE A 922 -52.17 13.69 128.52
CA ILE A 922 -51.28 14.86 128.84
C ILE A 922 -49.90 14.95 128.07
N ASN A 923 -49.28 16.11 127.70
CA ASN A 923 -49.21 17.51 128.24
C ASN A 923 -49.11 18.64 127.15
N SER A 924 -49.02 19.94 127.54
CA SER A 924 -49.15 21.15 126.68
C SER A 924 -48.03 22.23 126.72
N GLN A 925 -47.74 22.86 125.55
CA GLN A 925 -47.09 24.19 125.31
C GLN A 925 -45.61 24.47 125.78
N GLN A 926 -44.91 25.56 125.40
CA GLN A 926 -44.50 26.09 124.07
C GLN A 926 -43.37 27.18 124.20
N SER A 927 -42.32 27.15 123.34
CA SER A 927 -41.26 28.21 123.15
C SER A 927 -40.30 28.50 124.34
N ILE A 928 -39.22 29.35 124.32
CA ILE A 928 -38.53 30.32 123.40
C ILE A 928 -37.05 30.49 123.91
N GLY A 929 -36.01 31.07 123.28
CA GLY A 929 -35.68 31.59 121.93
C GLY A 929 -34.67 32.79 121.94
N SER A 930 -33.96 33.08 120.83
CA SER A 930 -32.88 34.13 120.62
C SER A 930 -31.51 33.86 121.31
N VAL A 931 -30.32 34.42 120.95
CA VAL A 931 -29.93 35.67 120.23
C VAL A 931 -28.59 35.51 119.45
N HIS A 932 -28.42 36.21 118.30
CA HIS A 932 -27.13 36.65 117.67
C HIS A 932 -26.13 35.59 117.12
N SER A 933 -25.11 35.93 116.30
CA SER A 933 -24.65 37.23 115.73
C SER A 933 -24.08 37.09 114.29
N GLN A 934 -23.88 38.24 113.62
CA GLN A 934 -23.19 38.39 112.33
C GLN A 934 -21.65 38.25 112.48
N ASN A 935 -20.93 37.78 111.44
CA ASN A 935 -19.97 38.63 110.69
C ASN A 935 -19.19 37.92 109.54
N SER A 936 -19.56 38.30 108.31
CA SER A 936 -18.75 39.09 107.34
C SER A 936 -17.29 38.76 106.93
N ILE A 937 -16.99 39.20 105.69
CA ILE A 937 -15.70 39.57 105.06
C ILE A 937 -14.92 38.51 104.24
N LYS A 938 -14.50 38.99 103.07
CA LYS A 938 -13.82 38.35 101.93
C LYS A 938 -12.35 38.02 102.22
N SER A 939 -11.82 37.01 101.53
CA SER A 939 -10.45 37.00 100.95
C SER A 939 -10.23 35.69 100.16
N ASN A 940 -9.31 35.57 99.18
CA ASN A 940 -8.79 36.48 98.15
C ASN A 940 -7.95 35.62 97.15
N ILE A 941 -7.42 36.19 96.05
CA ILE A 941 -6.16 35.73 95.37
C ILE A 941 -6.19 34.35 94.64
N PHE A 942 -5.55 34.12 93.47
CA PHE A 942 -4.99 35.02 92.44
C PHE A 942 -5.00 34.36 91.04
N SER A 943 -4.71 35.21 90.06
CA SER A 943 -4.32 34.98 88.66
C SER A 943 -3.29 33.87 88.40
N GLN A 944 -3.32 33.33 87.17
CA GLN A 944 -2.42 33.85 86.12
C GLN A 944 -3.19 34.08 84.83
#